data_AF-R1CAN6-F1
#
_entry.id   AF-R1CAN6-F1
#
_cell.length_a   1.000
_cell.length_b   1.000
_cell.length_c   1.000
_cell.angle_alpha   90.00
_cell.angle_beta   90.00
_cell.angle_gamma   90.00
#
_symmetry.space_group_name_H-M   'P 1'
#
loop_
_entity.id
_entity.type
_entity.pdbx_description
1 polymer ?
#
loop_
_entity_poly.entity_id
_entity_poly.type
_entity_poly.pdbx_seq_one_letter_code
_entity_poly.pdbx_strand_id
1 'polypeptide(L)'
;MYCKHCGSELNKDALYCTNCGASLKNQTDDLKIESHKSKYCDECGAKIEGNYCSKCGKVGYKYTLEEGFALKGLSNIDMSNIKKSIPNIKNFQLKNCIKKVKDVFNDKGFVKDLLIYTGTALAIAIVLSLIISVVFFGSINEDLVQAQKEIKQMMPASKFNLKLNLLDAFGFSHLNNFKVKITGIVNNSQRSNVNLNSNICLLLLLIVPILSFLGSLFINKKAKNTTTRENIRLYLYSSALYSIVSNILLLFSNKVVQISNDTFINIDFTLRAGFAFFSGLISIFFITFIIQSIISMLLNREKLSDVFNGIVERDLLDSFTMALKYIFIYSLGLSVIYGLLGIFGVLGQGAKELFSKPSTLVFLPNVIVYVYLFLFGNSFSITAGTEAIKHGIIRTKATGFIFGNTDAIYGLMLMNIIIVIGAAILIYVAIKRISKENFFINIAKFGVIISLFNAILALYTRVKIGFRGDFGSLSQILNNLGGGIPISPEMQFYAGVSVFKTFIFTLIFVLIVGLVRYYLGERKELLAVENFVRKHKKQLLIAAPILIFVISFISFKVVVDNDNSMDTYTNDTNSIEDSYKEAKNIDYINSNEIYQFFFAGDKSYIIVTEYKIYLYNSDKIDTLFDGNYIRYAVPSNDSRKLAIIHENDGTGNSIKIINLKGEELFSKELSQNIFKVSWNLDNNKLILEGATNELIDLKNKKAKKLGVPGDHLTWKDNKTILYLQDGQVYEYNLDNEESKSLDKSALNLIAKKEKVYLITQATNEEGKTTAQFIEDLDGETKIEFKGNIYYFDFINDKETCVIYGAPFESDENGDVQVYMLEKIDDKYQEKEHNIELVYDCNEKTGDMIVNRYRSDDFFVVNLEKGIWNNITLDIESLQRLMEVGENQ
;
A
#
# COMPACT_ATOMS: atom_id res chain seq x y z
N MET A 1 39.92 36.63 51.22
CA MET A 1 38.63 37.08 51.78
C MET A 1 38.54 36.60 53.22
N TYR A 2 37.71 37.15 54.09
CA TYR A 2 37.63 36.69 55.49
C TYR A 2 36.31 35.97 55.77
N CYS A 3 36.34 34.92 56.58
CA CYS A 3 35.14 34.16 56.94
C CYS A 3 34.19 35.04 57.76
N LYS A 4 32.93 35.16 57.34
CA LYS A 4 31.91 35.95 58.05
C LYS A 4 31.56 35.39 59.43
N HIS A 5 31.88 34.13 59.71
CA HIS A 5 31.59 33.49 61.01
C HIS A 5 32.73 33.62 62.02
N CYS A 6 33.99 33.59 61.60
CA CYS A 6 35.14 33.55 62.53
C CYS A 6 36.28 34.53 62.19
N GLY A 7 36.13 35.34 61.14
CA GLY A 7 37.11 36.36 60.75
C GLY A 7 38.44 35.82 60.19
N SER A 8 38.57 34.51 59.96
CA SER A 8 39.81 33.90 59.45
C SER A 8 39.99 34.16 57.95
N GLU A 9 41.23 34.34 57.50
CA GLU A 9 41.55 34.53 56.08
C GLU A 9 41.27 33.25 55.28
N LEU A 10 40.65 33.40 54.12
CA LEU A 10 40.16 32.33 53.27
C LEU A 10 40.85 32.38 51.91
N ASN A 11 41.27 31.21 51.45
CA ASN A 11 41.71 30.98 50.09
C ASN A 11 40.54 31.20 49.11
N LYS A 12 40.80 31.78 47.93
CA LYS A 12 39.77 32.23 46.98
C LYS A 12 38.87 31.08 46.49
N ASP A 13 39.35 29.85 46.53
CA ASP A 13 38.62 28.66 46.08
C ASP A 13 38.10 27.77 47.24
N ALA A 14 38.21 28.23 48.50
CA ALA A 14 37.75 27.46 49.64
C ALA A 14 36.21 27.33 49.65
N LEU A 15 35.70 26.10 49.62
CA LEU A 15 34.26 25.80 49.73
C LEU A 15 33.76 25.93 51.18
N TYR A 16 34.64 25.72 52.15
CA TYR A 16 34.37 25.82 53.59
C TYR A 16 35.52 26.59 54.27
N CYS A 17 35.23 27.27 55.37
CA CYS A 17 36.26 27.88 56.19
C CYS A 17 37.10 26.79 56.86
N THR A 18 38.41 26.79 56.63
CA THR A 18 39.32 25.83 57.24
C THR A 18 39.41 25.96 58.76
N ASN A 19 39.06 27.12 59.32
CA ASN A 19 39.11 27.36 60.76
C ASN A 19 37.80 26.99 61.49
N CYS A 20 36.63 27.34 60.96
CA CYS A 20 35.35 27.09 61.64
C CYS A 20 34.39 26.12 60.92
N GLY A 21 34.73 25.65 59.72
CA GLY A 21 33.91 24.72 58.94
C GLY A 21 32.70 25.35 58.24
N ALA A 22 32.43 26.65 58.42
CA ALA A 22 31.29 27.31 57.79
C ALA A 22 31.40 27.31 56.25
N SER A 23 30.32 26.93 55.55
CA SER A 23 30.23 26.93 54.09
C SER A 23 30.33 28.35 53.52
N LEU A 24 31.07 28.52 52.42
CA LEU A 24 31.40 29.84 51.84
C LEU A 24 30.69 30.12 50.51
N LYS A 25 30.10 29.11 49.87
CA LYS A 25 29.20 29.26 48.72
C LYS A 25 27.81 28.78 49.12
N ASN A 26 26.79 29.60 48.86
CA ASN A 26 25.39 29.20 48.93
C ASN A 26 25.15 28.10 47.88
N GLN A 27 25.36 26.84 48.27
CA GLN A 27 24.78 25.72 47.56
C GLN A 27 23.27 25.90 47.71
N THR A 28 22.57 25.98 46.58
CA THR A 28 21.12 26.06 46.48
C THR A 28 20.45 25.19 47.55
N ASP A 29 19.68 25.83 48.43
CA ASP A 29 19.11 25.31 49.68
C ASP A 29 18.09 24.15 49.53
N ASP A 30 18.05 23.44 48.40
CA ASP A 30 16.94 22.53 48.07
C ASP A 30 17.25 21.03 48.18
N LEU A 31 18.37 20.63 48.78
CA LEU A 31 18.65 19.22 49.09
C LEU A 31 18.56 18.96 50.59
N LYS A 32 17.35 18.64 51.06
CA LYS A 32 17.15 18.03 52.38
C LYS A 32 17.67 16.59 52.34
N ILE A 33 18.87 16.38 52.86
CA ILE A 33 19.45 15.06 53.07
C ILE A 33 19.14 14.64 54.50
N GLU A 34 18.25 13.67 54.69
CA GLU A 34 18.06 13.06 56.00
C GLU A 34 19.14 12.01 56.24
N SER A 35 19.93 12.22 57.28
CA SER A 35 20.94 11.26 57.73
C SER A 35 20.38 10.38 58.84
N HIS A 36 20.32 9.06 58.63
CA HIS A 36 20.00 8.11 59.69
C HIS A 36 21.28 7.46 60.22
N LYS A 37 21.54 7.61 61.53
CA LYS A 37 22.66 6.93 62.20
C LYS A 37 22.32 5.46 62.38
N SER A 38 23.05 4.57 61.71
CA SER A 38 22.88 3.12 61.85
C SER A 38 23.39 2.66 63.21
N LYS A 39 22.62 1.82 63.91
CA LYS A 39 23.06 1.21 65.18
C LYS A 39 24.22 0.22 64.99
N TYR A 40 24.38 -0.34 63.80
CA TYR A 40 25.39 -1.36 63.50
C TYR A 40 26.09 -1.09 62.16
N CYS A 41 27.37 -1.44 62.08
CA CYS A 41 28.16 -1.35 60.86
C CYS A 41 27.71 -2.41 59.86
N ASP A 42 27.43 -1.97 58.65
CA ASP A 42 27.00 -2.80 57.53
C ASP A 42 28.14 -3.64 56.93
N GLU A 43 29.39 -3.30 57.22
CA GLU A 43 30.56 -4.07 56.76
C GLU A 43 31.01 -5.13 57.77
N CYS A 44 31.09 -4.78 59.06
CA CYS A 44 31.66 -5.69 60.06
C CYS A 44 30.70 -6.08 61.19
N GLY A 45 29.45 -5.61 61.17
CA GLY A 45 28.40 -5.93 62.16
C GLY A 45 28.58 -5.30 63.55
N ALA A 46 29.65 -4.54 63.80
CA ALA A 46 29.92 -3.95 65.10
C ALA A 46 28.95 -2.79 65.41
N LYS A 47 28.59 -2.63 66.69
CA LYS A 47 27.75 -1.52 67.15
C LYS A 47 28.46 -0.18 66.96
N ILE A 48 27.77 0.81 66.40
CA ILE A 48 28.34 2.13 66.13
C ILE A 48 27.93 3.10 67.24
N GLU A 49 28.91 3.58 68.01
CA GLU A 49 28.69 4.56 69.07
C GLU A 49 29.03 6.00 68.60
N GLY A 50 29.98 6.16 67.68
CA GLY A 50 30.40 7.44 67.08
C GLY A 50 29.90 7.67 65.65
N ASN A 51 30.59 8.52 64.90
CA ASN A 51 30.28 8.80 63.47
C ASN A 51 30.86 7.72 62.54
N TYR A 52 31.75 6.89 63.06
CA TYR A 52 32.44 5.82 62.37
C TYR A 52 32.40 4.55 63.23
N CYS A 53 32.46 3.40 62.58
CA CYS A 53 32.64 2.11 63.22
C CYS A 53 34.03 2.06 63.86
N SER A 54 34.10 1.86 65.18
CA SER A 54 35.37 1.74 65.91
C SER A 54 36.20 0.51 65.50
N LYS A 55 35.58 -0.47 64.83
CA LYS A 55 36.24 -1.72 64.43
C LYS A 55 36.82 -1.67 63.01
N CYS A 56 36.13 -1.05 62.04
CA CYS A 56 36.57 -1.02 60.64
C CYS A 56 36.72 0.39 60.04
N GLY A 57 36.40 1.45 60.78
CA GLY A 57 36.52 2.84 60.31
C GLY A 57 35.40 3.32 59.38
N LYS A 58 34.44 2.46 59.01
CA LYS A 58 33.35 2.82 58.10
C LYS A 58 32.35 3.79 58.72
N VAL A 59 31.88 4.78 57.94
CA VAL A 59 30.94 5.82 58.38
C VAL A 59 29.60 5.20 58.80
N GLY A 60 29.09 5.60 59.96
CA GLY A 60 27.85 5.06 60.56
C GLY A 60 26.55 5.72 60.10
N TYR A 61 26.60 6.57 59.08
CA TYR A 61 25.44 7.28 58.55
C TYR A 61 25.02 6.67 57.22
N LYS A 62 23.72 6.41 57.10
CA LYS A 62 23.09 6.09 55.82
C LYS A 62 22.30 7.33 55.39
N TYR A 63 22.66 7.89 54.25
CA TYR A 63 21.95 9.01 53.65
C TYR A 63 20.88 8.44 52.72
N THR A 64 19.62 8.80 52.95
CA THR A 64 18.50 8.47 52.08
C THR A 64 18.00 9.77 51.47
N LEU A 65 18.02 9.84 50.14
CA LEU A 65 17.37 10.91 49.39
C LEU A 65 15.87 10.62 49.40
N GLU A 66 15.03 11.58 49.79
CA GLU A 66 13.57 11.45 49.64
C GLU A 66 13.24 11.26 48.15
N GLU A 67 12.71 10.08 47.81
CA GLU A 67 12.21 9.75 46.46
C GLU A 67 10.92 10.53 46.19
N GLY A 68 11.05 11.82 45.86
CA GLY A 68 9.92 12.71 45.58
C GLY A 68 10.21 13.86 44.61
N PHE A 69 11.40 13.95 44.03
CA PHE A 69 11.74 15.05 43.12
C PHE A 69 11.35 14.74 41.67
N ALA A 70 10.21 15.29 41.27
CA ALA A 70 9.77 15.32 39.88
C ALA A 70 10.79 16.06 38.99
N LEU A 71 11.15 15.40 37.89
CA LEU A 71 12.13 15.78 36.88
C LEU A 71 11.80 17.12 36.20
N LYS A 72 12.26 18.25 36.76
CA LYS A 72 12.32 19.54 36.05
C LYS A 72 13.75 19.97 35.64
N GLY A 73 14.76 19.15 35.89
CA GLY A 73 16.18 19.46 35.63
C GLY A 73 16.87 18.61 34.55
N LEU A 74 16.14 18.04 33.59
CA LEU A 74 16.72 17.15 32.57
C LEU A 74 17.35 17.86 31.35
N SER A 75 17.40 19.19 31.30
CA SER A 75 17.95 19.91 30.13
C SER A 75 19.48 19.88 30.01
N ASN A 76 20.22 19.42 31.01
CA ASN A 76 21.70 19.44 31.01
C ASN A 76 22.38 18.07 31.21
N ILE A 77 21.70 16.96 30.93
CA ILE A 77 22.42 15.67 30.87
C ILE A 77 23.23 15.61 29.57
N ASP A 78 24.54 15.80 29.72
CA ASP A 78 25.53 15.59 28.67
C ASP A 78 25.55 14.11 28.24
N MET A 79 24.89 13.83 27.12
CA MET A 79 24.79 12.52 26.47
C MET A 79 26.15 11.90 26.10
N SER A 80 27.25 12.68 26.14
CA SER A 80 28.59 12.18 25.85
C SER A 80 29.12 11.23 26.94
N ASN A 81 28.69 11.38 28.20
CA ASN A 81 29.12 10.51 29.31
C ASN A 81 28.33 9.19 29.40
N ILE A 82 27.09 9.16 28.91
CA ILE A 82 26.29 7.92 28.83
C ILE A 82 26.81 7.01 27.70
N LYS A 83 27.31 7.57 26.59
CA LYS A 83 27.95 6.78 25.52
C LYS A 83 29.24 6.06 25.98
N LYS A 84 29.96 6.60 26.98
CA LYS A 84 31.22 6.02 27.47
C LYS A 84 31.04 4.89 28.50
N SER A 85 29.87 4.78 29.15
CA SER A 85 29.57 3.73 30.13
C SER A 85 28.83 2.51 29.57
N ILE A 86 28.36 2.58 28.31
CA ILE A 86 27.68 1.49 27.59
C ILE A 86 28.62 0.42 26.94
N PRO A 87 29.94 0.62 26.68
CA PRO A 87 30.74 -0.38 25.95
C PRO A 87 30.91 -1.75 26.64
N ASN A 88 30.76 -1.84 27.97
CA ASN A 88 31.09 -3.07 28.71
C ASN A 88 29.91 -4.00 29.02
N ILE A 89 28.67 -3.63 28.72
CA ILE A 89 27.51 -4.51 28.98
C ILE A 89 27.34 -5.55 27.87
N LYS A 90 27.73 -5.24 26.62
CA LYS A 90 27.52 -6.14 25.46
C LYS A 90 28.37 -7.41 25.50
N ASN A 91 29.57 -7.38 26.11
CA ASN A 91 30.48 -8.52 26.10
C ASN A 91 30.34 -9.48 27.30
N PHE A 92 29.84 -9.00 28.47
CA PHE A 92 29.76 -9.83 29.67
C PHE A 92 28.54 -10.78 29.69
N GLN A 93 27.41 -10.38 29.10
CA GLN A 93 26.19 -11.18 29.13
C GLN A 93 26.15 -12.26 28.06
N LEU A 94 26.69 -12.01 26.85
CA LEU A 94 26.62 -12.97 25.76
C LEU A 94 27.50 -14.21 26.00
N LYS A 95 28.74 -14.05 26.50
CA LYS A 95 29.63 -15.17 26.83
C LYS A 95 29.03 -16.10 27.90
N ASN A 96 28.39 -15.53 28.92
CA ASN A 96 27.74 -16.31 29.98
C ASN A 96 26.48 -17.03 29.47
N CYS A 97 25.71 -16.42 28.57
CA CYS A 97 24.60 -17.10 27.90
C CYS A 97 25.09 -18.26 27.01
N ILE A 98 26.11 -18.05 26.18
CA ILE A 98 26.68 -19.09 25.32
C ILE A 98 27.23 -20.25 26.16
N LYS A 99 27.93 -19.96 27.26
CA LYS A 99 28.44 -21.00 28.17
C LYS A 99 27.29 -21.82 28.78
N LYS A 100 26.24 -21.18 29.29
CA LYS A 100 25.07 -21.87 29.84
C LYS A 100 24.35 -22.74 28.81
N VAL A 101 24.23 -22.27 27.56
CA VAL A 101 23.65 -23.07 26.47
C VAL A 101 24.54 -24.29 26.18
N LYS A 102 25.86 -24.10 26.10
CA LYS A 102 26.82 -25.20 25.88
C LYS A 102 26.78 -26.24 27.00
N ASP A 103 26.68 -25.80 28.25
CA ASP A 103 26.62 -26.67 29.42
C ASP A 103 25.36 -27.57 29.39
N VAL A 104 24.23 -27.06 28.89
CA VAL A 104 23.01 -27.86 28.70
C VAL A 104 23.19 -28.95 27.64
N PHE A 105 23.88 -28.66 26.54
CA PHE A 105 24.14 -29.66 25.49
C PHE A 105 25.21 -30.70 25.88
N ASN A 106 26.00 -30.46 26.93
CA ASN A 106 26.97 -31.43 27.43
C ASN A 106 26.32 -32.52 28.32
N ASP A 107 25.10 -32.30 28.82
CA ASP A 107 24.34 -33.32 29.55
C ASP A 107 23.72 -34.32 28.56
N LYS A 108 24.44 -35.44 28.32
CA LYS A 108 24.00 -36.52 27.42
C LYS A 108 22.62 -37.08 27.79
N GLY A 109 22.28 -37.13 29.08
CA GLY A 109 20.99 -37.62 29.54
C GLY A 109 19.87 -36.67 29.14
N PHE A 110 20.04 -35.38 29.40
CA PHE A 110 19.10 -34.34 28.98
C PHE A 110 18.93 -34.30 27.45
N VAL A 111 20.03 -34.35 26.69
CA VAL A 111 19.98 -34.34 25.21
C VAL A 111 19.24 -35.57 24.66
N LYS A 112 19.44 -36.75 25.25
CA LYS A 112 18.70 -37.96 24.86
C LYS A 112 17.21 -37.82 25.15
N ASP A 113 16.83 -37.37 26.34
CA ASP A 113 15.43 -37.15 26.73
C ASP A 113 14.77 -36.10 25.80
N LEU A 114 15.50 -35.03 25.49
CA LEU A 114 15.11 -33.97 24.55
C LEU A 114 14.84 -34.50 23.14
N LEU A 115 15.75 -35.33 22.59
CA LEU A 115 15.63 -35.92 21.25
C LEU A 115 14.46 -36.90 21.17
N ILE A 116 14.28 -37.77 22.17
CA ILE A 116 13.17 -38.72 22.22
C ILE A 116 11.84 -37.96 22.29
N TYR A 117 11.75 -36.97 23.18
CA TYR A 117 10.55 -36.17 23.36
C TYR A 117 10.18 -35.41 22.08
N THR A 118 11.15 -34.75 21.45
CA THR A 118 10.92 -33.97 20.23
C THR A 118 10.61 -34.88 19.03
N GLY A 119 11.35 -35.98 18.88
CA GLY A 119 11.18 -36.92 17.77
C GLY A 119 9.85 -37.66 17.80
N THR A 120 9.38 -38.06 18.98
CA THR A 120 8.06 -38.69 19.13
C THR A 120 6.91 -37.72 18.83
N ALA A 121 7.00 -36.46 19.31
CA ALA A 121 6.02 -35.43 18.97
C ALA A 121 5.98 -35.19 17.45
N LEU A 122 7.14 -35.09 16.80
CA LEU A 122 7.21 -34.89 15.35
C LEU A 122 6.60 -36.07 14.57
N ALA A 123 6.88 -37.31 14.98
CA ALA A 123 6.32 -38.50 14.36
C ALA A 123 4.78 -38.52 14.45
N ILE A 124 4.22 -38.22 15.63
CA ILE A 124 2.76 -38.14 15.82
C ILE A 124 2.17 -37.01 14.96
N ALA A 125 2.82 -35.85 14.91
CA ALA A 125 2.36 -34.70 14.12
C ALA A 125 2.29 -35.03 12.62
N ILE A 126 3.27 -35.75 12.10
CA ILE A 126 3.30 -36.22 10.72
C ILE A 126 2.15 -37.21 10.45
N VAL A 127 1.93 -38.18 11.34
CA VAL A 127 0.83 -39.15 11.20
C VAL A 127 -0.54 -38.46 11.22
N LEU A 128 -0.75 -37.53 12.15
CA LEU A 128 -2.00 -36.77 12.21
C LEU A 128 -2.20 -35.87 10.98
N SER A 129 -1.13 -35.23 10.51
CA SER A 129 -1.17 -34.43 9.27
C SER A 129 -1.48 -35.28 8.05
N LEU A 130 -1.04 -36.55 8.04
CA LEU A 130 -1.39 -37.51 7.00
C LEU A 130 -2.88 -37.84 7.02
N ILE A 131 -3.44 -38.10 8.20
CA ILE A 131 -4.88 -38.35 8.37
C ILE A 131 -5.68 -37.13 7.88
N ILE A 132 -5.29 -35.91 8.27
CA ILE A 132 -5.95 -34.67 7.84
C ILE A 132 -5.82 -34.47 6.33
N SER A 133 -4.64 -34.71 5.77
CA SER A 133 -4.40 -34.59 4.32
C SER A 133 -5.23 -35.60 3.52
N VAL A 134 -5.51 -36.78 4.05
CA VAL A 134 -6.34 -37.79 3.38
C VAL A 134 -7.83 -37.49 3.55
N VAL A 135 -8.27 -37.20 4.79
CA VAL A 135 -9.70 -37.06 5.12
C VAL A 135 -10.25 -35.69 4.75
N PHE A 136 -9.59 -34.61 5.17
CA PHE A 136 -10.08 -33.24 4.94
C PHE A 136 -9.66 -32.70 3.59
N PHE A 137 -8.38 -32.85 3.23
CA PHE A 137 -7.91 -32.35 1.94
C PHE A 137 -8.28 -33.25 0.77
N GLY A 138 -8.84 -34.44 1.00
CA GLY A 138 -9.46 -35.24 -0.08
C GLY A 138 -10.55 -34.43 -0.78
N SER A 139 -11.56 -33.98 -0.04
CA SER A 139 -12.67 -33.19 -0.57
C SER A 139 -12.21 -31.84 -1.15
N ILE A 140 -11.33 -31.10 -0.45
CA ILE A 140 -10.81 -29.83 -0.98
C ILE A 140 -9.98 -30.05 -2.26
N ASN A 141 -9.20 -31.13 -2.34
CA ASN A 141 -8.44 -31.44 -3.56
C ASN A 141 -9.37 -31.83 -4.71
N GLU A 142 -10.52 -32.47 -4.46
CA GLU A 142 -11.52 -32.74 -5.49
C GLU A 142 -12.10 -31.44 -6.06
N ASP A 143 -12.50 -30.51 -5.18
CA ASP A 143 -12.98 -29.18 -5.58
C ASP A 143 -11.89 -28.40 -6.34
N LEU A 144 -10.64 -28.45 -5.86
CA LEU A 144 -9.50 -27.84 -6.55
C LEU A 144 -9.25 -28.49 -7.91
N VAL A 145 -9.36 -29.81 -8.04
CA VAL A 145 -9.23 -30.52 -9.32
C VAL A 145 -10.39 -30.18 -10.26
N GLN A 146 -11.59 -29.94 -9.74
CA GLN A 146 -12.70 -29.47 -10.55
C GLN A 146 -12.45 -28.04 -11.05
N ALA A 147 -12.06 -27.12 -10.16
CA ALA A 147 -11.68 -25.76 -10.55
C ALA A 147 -10.50 -25.77 -11.56
N GLN A 148 -9.56 -26.71 -11.42
CA GLN A 148 -8.49 -26.93 -12.39
C GLN A 148 -9.02 -27.34 -13.76
N LYS A 149 -10.01 -28.23 -13.82
CA LYS A 149 -10.62 -28.65 -15.09
C LYS A 149 -11.33 -27.49 -15.75
N GLU A 150 -12.07 -26.69 -14.99
CA GLU A 150 -12.77 -25.50 -15.48
C GLU A 150 -11.76 -24.45 -16.00
N ILE A 151 -10.70 -24.17 -15.24
CA ILE A 151 -9.61 -23.29 -15.68
C ILE A 151 -8.92 -23.85 -16.93
N LYS A 152 -8.67 -25.16 -16.99
CA LYS A 152 -8.03 -25.81 -18.15
C LYS A 152 -8.95 -25.82 -19.38
N GLN A 153 -10.26 -25.87 -19.20
CA GLN A 153 -11.22 -25.70 -20.31
C GLN A 153 -11.19 -24.28 -20.87
N MET A 154 -11.06 -23.27 -19.99
CA MET A 154 -10.92 -21.86 -20.41
C MET A 154 -9.51 -21.55 -20.95
N MET A 155 -8.48 -22.23 -20.45
CA MET A 155 -7.06 -21.99 -20.76
C MET A 155 -6.32 -23.33 -20.99
N PRO A 156 -6.41 -23.94 -22.19
CA PRO A 156 -5.94 -25.31 -22.46
C PRO A 156 -4.45 -25.55 -22.21
N ALA A 157 -3.61 -24.52 -22.40
CA ALA A 157 -2.17 -24.61 -22.21
C ALA A 157 -1.72 -24.32 -20.76
N SER A 158 -2.65 -24.02 -19.85
CA SER A 158 -2.33 -23.83 -18.44
C SER A 158 -1.88 -25.14 -17.75
N LYS A 159 -0.67 -25.13 -17.17
CA LYS A 159 -0.17 -26.21 -16.30
C LYS A 159 -0.51 -25.92 -14.84
N PHE A 160 -1.78 -26.09 -14.46
CA PHE A 160 -2.20 -25.96 -13.07
C PHE A 160 -2.10 -27.32 -12.35
N ASN A 161 -1.23 -27.44 -11.36
CA ASN A 161 -1.16 -28.61 -10.48
C ASN A 161 -1.04 -28.18 -9.01
N LEU A 162 -2.17 -27.72 -8.46
CA LEU A 162 -2.30 -27.45 -7.03
C LEU A 162 -2.94 -28.66 -6.36
N LYS A 163 -2.11 -29.50 -5.74
CA LYS A 163 -2.57 -30.57 -4.86
C LYS A 163 -2.03 -30.31 -3.47
N LEU A 164 -2.89 -30.09 -2.49
CA LEU A 164 -2.49 -29.98 -1.08
C LEU A 164 -1.97 -31.35 -0.64
N ASN A 165 -0.74 -31.39 -0.11
CA ASN A 165 -0.09 -32.61 0.37
C ASN A 165 0.04 -32.63 1.90
N LEU A 166 0.65 -33.72 2.39
CA LEU A 166 1.00 -33.92 3.80
C LEU A 166 1.77 -32.75 4.42
N LEU A 167 2.78 -32.22 3.71
CA LEU A 167 3.62 -31.14 4.23
C LEU A 167 2.86 -29.81 4.28
N ASP A 168 1.94 -29.57 3.34
CA ASP A 168 1.04 -28.43 3.35
C ASP A 168 0.12 -28.51 4.59
N ALA A 169 -0.49 -29.68 4.86
CA ALA A 169 -1.29 -29.93 6.06
C ALA A 169 -0.49 -29.74 7.36
N PHE A 170 0.74 -30.27 7.39
CA PHE A 170 1.66 -30.12 8.50
C PHE A 170 1.98 -28.64 8.73
N GLY A 171 2.30 -27.88 7.69
CA GLY A 171 2.58 -26.44 7.77
C GLY A 171 1.38 -25.63 8.29
N PHE A 172 0.18 -25.90 7.79
CA PHE A 172 -1.04 -25.24 8.25
C PHE A 172 -1.36 -25.56 9.72
N SER A 173 -1.10 -26.79 10.17
CA SER A 173 -1.32 -27.19 11.57
C SER A 173 -0.41 -26.49 12.57
N HIS A 174 0.70 -25.96 12.10
CA HIS A 174 1.65 -25.16 12.88
C HIS A 174 1.47 -23.66 12.67
N LEU A 175 0.33 -23.25 12.09
CA LEU A 175 -0.01 -21.86 11.76
C LEU A 175 1.10 -21.15 11.01
N ASN A 176 1.83 -21.88 10.18
CA ASN A 176 2.90 -21.29 9.43
C ASN A 176 2.32 -20.48 8.26
N ASN A 177 2.81 -19.26 8.11
CA ASN A 177 2.34 -18.33 7.07
C ASN A 177 2.61 -18.93 5.70
N PHE A 178 1.58 -18.98 4.86
CA PHE A 178 1.74 -19.31 3.45
C PHE A 178 1.61 -18.02 2.64
N LYS A 179 2.65 -17.75 1.86
CA LYS A 179 2.58 -16.71 0.84
C LYS A 179 2.07 -17.37 -0.44
N VAL A 180 1.05 -16.81 -1.06
CA VAL A 180 0.63 -17.13 -2.42
C VAL A 180 0.89 -15.86 -3.23
N LYS A 181 1.95 -15.87 -4.03
CA LYS A 181 2.11 -14.85 -5.07
C LYS A 181 1.34 -15.33 -6.30
N ILE A 182 0.73 -14.44 -7.04
CA ILE A 182 0.08 -14.68 -8.31
C ILE A 182 0.55 -13.53 -9.19
N THR A 183 1.49 -13.80 -10.09
CA THR A 183 1.87 -12.86 -11.13
C THR A 183 1.04 -13.13 -12.37
N GLY A 184 0.82 -12.16 -13.23
CA GLY A 184 0.16 -12.36 -14.51
C GLY A 184 0.43 -11.15 -15.39
N ILE A 185 0.69 -11.38 -16.66
CA ILE A 185 0.75 -10.29 -17.65
C ILE A 185 -0.53 -10.44 -18.47
N VAL A 186 -1.40 -9.43 -18.40
CA VAL A 186 -2.59 -9.37 -19.24
C VAL A 186 -2.25 -8.37 -20.35
N ASN A 187 -2.35 -8.80 -21.61
CA ASN A 187 -2.16 -7.97 -22.82
C ASN A 187 -0.80 -7.26 -22.98
N ASN A 188 0.33 -7.95 -22.76
CA ASN A 188 1.71 -7.49 -23.04
C ASN A 188 2.19 -6.14 -22.44
N SER A 189 1.32 -5.32 -21.84
CA SER A 189 1.64 -3.95 -21.43
C SER A 189 1.70 -3.77 -19.90
N GLN A 190 1.00 -4.58 -19.10
CA GLN A 190 1.03 -4.44 -17.64
C GLN A 190 1.18 -5.76 -16.87
N ARG A 191 2.18 -5.78 -15.97
CA ARG A 191 2.48 -6.93 -15.09
C ARG A 191 1.69 -6.83 -13.79
N SER A 192 0.51 -7.43 -13.78
CA SER A 192 -0.30 -7.59 -12.58
C SER A 192 0.40 -8.54 -11.59
N ASN A 193 0.62 -8.07 -10.36
CA ASN A 193 1.20 -8.83 -9.25
C ASN A 193 0.18 -8.92 -8.11
N VAL A 194 -0.66 -9.94 -8.12
CA VAL A 194 -1.44 -10.33 -6.94
C VAL A 194 -0.50 -10.98 -5.92
N ASN A 195 -0.41 -10.44 -4.70
CA ASN A 195 0.32 -11.03 -3.58
C ASN A 195 -0.64 -11.35 -2.44
N LEU A 196 -1.14 -12.58 -2.41
CA LEU A 196 -1.91 -13.13 -1.29
C LEU A 196 -0.97 -13.62 -0.18
N ASN A 197 -0.64 -12.77 0.80
CA ASN A 197 0.03 -13.20 2.04
C ASN A 197 -1.01 -13.60 3.08
N SER A 198 -1.51 -14.82 2.99
CA SER A 198 -2.55 -15.27 3.90
C SER A 198 -1.94 -16.00 5.09
N ASN A 199 -2.14 -15.44 6.29
CA ASN A 199 -1.99 -16.22 7.53
C ASN A 199 -3.40 -16.70 7.91
N ILE A 200 -4.01 -17.55 7.07
CA ILE A 200 -5.22 -18.25 7.53
C ILE A 200 -4.79 -19.19 8.64
N CYS A 201 -4.96 -18.71 9.88
CA CYS A 201 -4.89 -19.53 11.07
C CYS A 201 -6.11 -20.44 11.07
N LEU A 202 -5.94 -21.68 10.60
CA LEU A 202 -6.88 -22.75 10.91
C LEU A 202 -6.61 -23.19 12.35
N LEU A 203 -7.11 -22.43 13.32
CA LEU A 203 -6.97 -22.73 14.76
C LEU A 203 -7.42 -24.16 15.09
N LEU A 204 -8.36 -24.72 14.33
CA LEU A 204 -8.77 -26.12 14.43
C LEU A 204 -7.59 -27.10 14.27
N LEU A 205 -6.66 -26.81 13.36
CA LEU A 205 -5.50 -27.67 13.08
C LEU A 205 -4.43 -27.64 14.19
N LEU A 206 -4.52 -26.72 15.17
CA LEU A 206 -3.69 -26.77 16.38
C LEU A 206 -3.90 -28.06 17.19
N ILE A 207 -4.98 -28.80 16.92
CA ILE A 207 -5.16 -30.14 17.48
C ILE A 207 -3.98 -31.07 17.17
N VAL A 208 -3.30 -30.89 16.03
CA VAL A 208 -2.13 -31.69 15.65
C VAL A 208 -0.97 -31.48 16.63
N PRO A 209 -0.41 -30.26 16.82
CA PRO A 209 0.65 -30.06 17.80
C PRO A 209 0.17 -30.38 19.23
N ILE A 210 -1.09 -30.13 19.58
CA ILE A 210 -1.63 -30.50 20.90
C ILE A 210 -1.54 -32.01 21.14
N LEU A 211 -2.11 -32.83 20.25
CA LEU A 211 -2.10 -34.29 20.39
C LEU A 211 -0.68 -34.87 20.29
N SER A 212 0.18 -34.23 19.50
CA SER A 212 1.57 -34.63 19.32
C SER A 212 2.39 -34.49 20.60
N PHE A 213 2.31 -33.34 21.27
CA PHE A 213 2.99 -33.13 22.54
C PHE A 213 2.32 -33.88 23.69
N LEU A 214 1.01 -34.06 23.65
CA LEU A 214 0.28 -34.92 24.59
C LEU A 214 0.81 -36.35 24.52
N GLY A 215 0.86 -36.95 23.32
CA GLY A 215 1.37 -38.30 23.12
C GLY A 215 2.84 -38.45 23.50
N SER A 216 3.67 -37.46 23.16
CA SER A 216 5.08 -37.42 23.58
C SER A 216 5.25 -37.38 25.10
N LEU A 217 4.44 -36.61 25.82
CA LEU A 217 4.43 -36.61 27.29
C LEU A 217 4.00 -37.96 27.88
N PHE A 218 3.05 -38.66 27.27
CA PHE A 218 2.64 -40.00 27.71
C PHE A 218 3.74 -41.06 27.52
N ILE A 219 4.52 -40.94 26.44
CA ILE A 219 5.65 -41.84 26.17
C ILE A 219 6.83 -41.54 27.11
N ASN A 220 7.10 -40.26 27.37
CA ASN A 220 8.15 -39.84 28.28
C ASN A 220 7.69 -39.84 29.75
N LYS A 221 7.68 -41.04 30.37
CA LYS A 221 7.28 -41.24 31.77
C LYS A 221 7.98 -40.32 32.78
N LYS A 222 9.20 -39.88 32.50
CA LYS A 222 9.98 -38.99 33.37
C LYS A 222 9.45 -37.56 33.35
N ALA A 223 9.08 -37.06 32.17
CA ALA A 223 8.43 -35.75 32.02
C ALA A 223 7.03 -35.72 32.64
N LYS A 224 6.31 -36.85 32.64
CA LYS A 224 4.98 -36.97 33.24
C LYS A 224 4.95 -36.80 34.76
N ASN A 225 6.01 -37.19 35.46
CA ASN A 225 6.06 -37.19 36.93
C ASN A 225 6.78 -35.96 37.51
N THR A 226 7.12 -34.98 36.67
CA THR A 226 7.84 -33.77 37.05
C THR A 226 6.95 -32.55 36.84
N THR A 227 7.17 -31.52 37.67
CA THR A 227 6.35 -30.31 37.63
C THR A 227 6.55 -29.53 36.33
N THR A 228 5.57 -28.72 35.91
CA THR A 228 5.73 -27.87 34.70
C THR A 228 6.95 -26.95 34.85
N ARG A 229 7.19 -26.46 36.07
CA ARG A 229 8.33 -25.59 36.39
C ARG A 229 9.68 -26.29 36.19
N GLU A 230 9.81 -27.55 36.61
CA GLU A 230 11.02 -28.34 36.40
C GLU A 230 11.24 -28.63 34.91
N ASN A 231 10.15 -28.88 34.18
CA ASN A 231 10.19 -29.17 32.76
C ASN A 231 10.26 -27.93 31.86
N ILE A 232 10.17 -26.70 32.37
CA ILE A 232 10.16 -25.49 31.52
C ILE A 232 11.41 -25.39 30.65
N ARG A 233 12.55 -25.88 31.16
CA ARG A 233 13.81 -25.99 30.38
C ARG A 233 13.64 -26.99 29.25
N LEU A 234 13.15 -28.19 29.54
CA LEU A 234 12.86 -29.22 28.54
C LEU A 234 11.90 -28.69 27.46
N TYR A 235 10.87 -27.94 27.86
CA TYR A 235 9.91 -27.35 26.93
C TYR A 235 10.55 -26.29 26.04
N LEU A 236 11.33 -25.38 26.62
CA LEU A 236 12.06 -24.37 25.87
C LEU A 236 12.97 -24.99 24.80
N TYR A 237 13.80 -25.96 25.19
CA TYR A 237 14.74 -26.60 24.27
C TYR A 237 14.03 -27.51 23.25
N SER A 238 12.98 -28.24 23.65
CA SER A 238 12.25 -29.12 22.73
C SER A 238 11.43 -28.33 21.72
N SER A 239 10.81 -27.22 22.11
CA SER A 239 10.14 -26.30 21.18
C SER A 239 11.13 -25.66 20.20
N ALA A 240 12.33 -25.30 20.65
CA ALA A 240 13.38 -24.78 19.78
C ALA A 240 13.83 -25.83 18.76
N LEU A 241 14.13 -27.04 19.22
CA LEU A 241 14.53 -28.15 18.37
C LEU A 241 13.42 -28.57 17.41
N TYR A 242 12.19 -28.72 17.92
CA TYR A 242 11.01 -29.05 17.13
C TYR A 242 10.77 -28.01 16.05
N SER A 243 10.90 -26.72 16.38
CA SER A 243 10.76 -25.65 15.42
C SER A 243 11.81 -25.73 14.31
N ILE A 244 13.09 -25.92 14.66
CA ILE A 244 14.17 -26.07 13.67
C ILE A 244 13.90 -27.25 12.74
N VAL A 245 13.59 -28.43 13.27
CA VAL A 245 13.35 -29.64 12.46
C VAL A 245 12.09 -29.48 11.61
N SER A 246 11.00 -28.93 12.17
CA SER A 246 9.76 -28.67 11.45
C SER A 246 9.97 -27.68 10.29
N ASN A 247 10.77 -26.64 10.51
CA ASN A 247 11.13 -25.68 9.48
C ASN A 247 11.96 -26.34 8.36
N ILE A 248 12.91 -27.21 8.70
CA ILE A 248 13.67 -27.99 7.71
C ILE A 248 12.74 -28.90 6.90
N LEU A 249 11.78 -29.58 7.53
CA LEU A 249 10.78 -30.38 6.81
C LEU A 249 9.92 -29.53 5.87
N LEU A 250 9.54 -28.32 6.29
CA LEU A 250 8.73 -27.42 5.49
C LEU A 250 9.49 -26.77 4.33
N LEU A 251 10.83 -26.77 4.33
CA LEU A 251 11.62 -26.39 3.15
C LEU A 251 11.34 -27.32 1.96
N PHE A 252 10.98 -28.59 2.20
CA PHE A 252 10.59 -29.53 1.15
C PHE A 252 9.16 -29.31 0.63
N SER A 253 8.37 -28.45 1.27
CA SER A 253 7.00 -28.10 0.85
C SER A 253 6.95 -27.01 -0.22
N ASN A 254 8.11 -26.51 -0.67
CA ASN A 254 8.19 -25.37 -1.57
C ASN A 254 7.72 -25.75 -2.98
N LYS A 255 6.41 -25.66 -3.21
CA LYS A 255 5.82 -25.80 -4.53
C LYS A 255 5.81 -24.44 -5.21
N VAL A 256 6.42 -24.41 -6.39
CA VAL A 256 6.26 -23.33 -7.35
C VAL A 256 5.31 -23.88 -8.41
N VAL A 257 4.06 -23.45 -8.39
CA VAL A 257 3.15 -23.71 -9.52
C VAL A 257 3.32 -22.54 -10.48
N GLN A 258 3.98 -22.80 -11.61
CA GLN A 258 4.07 -21.88 -12.73
C GLN A 258 3.01 -22.27 -13.77
N ILE A 259 2.09 -21.35 -14.05
CA ILE A 259 1.27 -21.39 -15.26
C ILE A 259 1.90 -20.35 -16.18
N SER A 260 2.58 -20.82 -17.21
CA SER A 260 2.89 -20.02 -18.38
C SER A 260 1.92 -20.45 -19.46
N ASN A 261 1.29 -19.51 -20.14
CA ASN A 261 0.47 -19.79 -21.31
C ASN A 261 1.01 -18.97 -22.48
N ASP A 262 1.43 -19.63 -23.55
CA ASP A 262 2.04 -18.99 -24.73
C ASP A 262 0.99 -18.40 -25.70
N THR A 263 -0.31 -18.46 -25.39
CA THR A 263 -1.37 -17.94 -26.27
C THR A 263 -1.91 -16.59 -25.81
N PHE A 264 -1.95 -15.60 -26.72
CA PHE A 264 -2.56 -14.23 -26.76
C PHE A 264 -2.67 -13.37 -25.48
N ILE A 265 -2.74 -13.94 -24.27
CA ILE A 265 -2.72 -13.29 -22.97
C ILE A 265 -1.65 -14.00 -22.12
N ASN A 266 -0.49 -13.36 -21.96
CA ASN A 266 0.70 -13.95 -21.34
C ASN A 266 0.60 -14.03 -19.79
N ILE A 267 -0.38 -14.75 -19.26
CA ILE A 267 -0.63 -14.80 -17.81
C ILE A 267 0.40 -15.70 -17.13
N ASP A 268 1.51 -15.10 -16.71
CA ASP A 268 2.59 -15.75 -15.95
C ASP A 268 2.22 -15.98 -14.46
N PHE A 269 1.33 -16.92 -14.17
CA PHE A 269 0.94 -17.28 -12.80
C PHE A 269 2.07 -18.01 -12.08
N THR A 270 2.66 -17.38 -11.07
CA THR A 270 3.61 -18.08 -10.18
C THR A 270 3.06 -18.16 -8.76
N LEU A 271 2.30 -19.22 -8.44
CA LEU A 271 1.95 -19.57 -7.06
C LEU A 271 3.19 -20.12 -6.36
N ARG A 272 3.89 -19.19 -5.72
CA ARG A 272 5.00 -19.50 -4.82
C ARG A 272 4.43 -19.65 -3.42
N ALA A 273 4.02 -20.87 -3.06
CA ALA A 273 3.71 -21.27 -1.68
C ALA A 273 4.99 -21.23 -0.84
N GLY A 274 5.44 -20.02 -0.52
CA GLY A 274 6.75 -19.78 0.07
C GLY A 274 6.73 -19.92 1.58
N PHE A 275 7.54 -20.83 2.11
CA PHE A 275 7.81 -20.96 3.53
C PHE A 275 8.66 -19.77 4.02
N ALA A 276 8.11 -18.93 4.89
CA ALA A 276 8.87 -17.84 5.49
C ALA A 276 9.69 -18.36 6.69
N PHE A 277 10.86 -18.94 6.39
CA PHE A 277 11.70 -19.69 7.35
C PHE A 277 11.86 -19.03 8.71
N PHE A 278 12.31 -17.77 8.79
CA PHE A 278 12.52 -17.13 10.09
C PHE A 278 11.23 -16.88 10.86
N SER A 279 10.15 -16.46 10.20
CA SER A 279 8.86 -16.29 10.87
C SER A 279 8.26 -17.63 11.28
N GLY A 280 8.42 -18.67 10.47
CA GLY A 280 8.01 -20.03 10.81
C GLY A 280 8.77 -20.54 12.03
N LEU A 281 10.07 -20.31 12.12
CA LEU A 281 10.89 -20.72 13.26
C LEU A 281 10.39 -20.09 14.57
N ILE A 282 10.10 -18.79 14.54
CA ILE A 282 9.61 -18.08 15.71
C ILE A 282 8.18 -18.53 16.07
N SER A 283 7.27 -18.60 15.10
CA SER A 283 5.88 -18.99 15.33
C SER A 283 5.76 -20.42 15.87
N ILE A 284 6.40 -21.39 15.21
CA ILE A 284 6.36 -22.80 15.64
C ILE A 284 6.97 -22.95 17.04
N PHE A 285 8.07 -22.24 17.33
CA PHE A 285 8.66 -22.24 18.66
C PHE A 285 7.66 -21.78 19.73
N PHE A 286 7.01 -20.63 19.54
CA PHE A 286 6.08 -20.10 20.53
C PHE A 286 4.82 -20.97 20.67
N ILE A 287 4.23 -21.43 19.56
CA ILE A 287 3.05 -22.30 19.58
C ILE A 287 3.36 -23.57 20.39
N THR A 288 4.46 -24.25 20.05
CA THR A 288 4.80 -25.51 20.69
C THR A 288 5.16 -25.31 22.17
N PHE A 289 5.88 -24.24 22.51
CA PHE A 289 6.23 -23.95 23.89
C PHE A 289 4.99 -23.69 24.76
N ILE A 290 4.04 -22.91 24.23
CA ILE A 290 2.76 -22.62 24.91
C ILE A 290 1.94 -23.90 25.07
N ILE A 291 1.79 -24.69 24.00
CA ILE A 291 1.04 -25.95 24.02
C ILE A 291 1.62 -26.91 25.05
N GLN A 292 2.93 -27.14 25.03
CA GLN A 292 3.59 -28.03 25.98
C GLN A 292 3.39 -27.56 27.42
N SER A 293 3.56 -26.27 27.67
CA SER A 293 3.35 -25.68 28.99
C SER A 293 1.91 -25.87 29.48
N ILE A 294 0.91 -25.61 28.62
CA ILE A 294 -0.50 -25.78 28.95
C ILE A 294 -0.83 -27.26 29.19
N ILE A 295 -0.39 -28.16 28.32
CA ILE A 295 -0.66 -29.60 28.46
C ILE A 295 -0.06 -30.12 29.77
N SER A 296 1.18 -29.75 30.08
CA SER A 296 1.86 -30.15 31.31
C SER A 296 1.09 -29.67 32.54
N MET A 297 0.67 -28.40 32.55
CA MET A 297 -0.16 -27.84 33.62
C MET A 297 -1.48 -28.60 33.78
N LEU A 298 -2.15 -28.92 32.68
CA LEU A 298 -3.41 -29.66 32.71
C LEU A 298 -3.24 -31.08 33.23
N LEU A 299 -2.19 -31.79 32.80
CA LEU A 299 -1.89 -33.15 33.24
C LEU A 299 -1.49 -33.21 34.72
N ASN A 300 -0.67 -32.26 35.16
CA ASN A 300 -0.21 -32.15 36.55
C ASN A 300 -1.22 -31.47 37.48
N ARG A 301 -2.31 -30.93 36.92
CA ARG A 301 -3.33 -30.13 37.63
C ARG A 301 -2.72 -28.92 38.37
N GLU A 302 -1.63 -28.39 37.82
CA GLU A 302 -0.93 -27.23 38.38
C GLU A 302 -1.66 -25.94 38.00
N LYS A 303 -1.72 -25.00 38.94
CA LYS A 303 -2.18 -23.66 38.62
C LYS A 303 -1.04 -22.90 37.95
N LEU A 304 -1.37 -21.93 37.09
CA LEU A 304 -0.38 -21.04 36.48
C LEU A 304 0.50 -20.40 37.58
N SER A 305 -0.10 -20.08 38.73
CA SER A 305 0.58 -19.55 39.94
C SER A 305 1.75 -20.38 40.40
N ASP A 306 1.62 -21.70 40.31
CA ASP A 306 2.58 -22.63 40.89
C ASP A 306 3.80 -22.78 39.95
N VAL A 307 3.55 -22.74 38.64
CA VAL A 307 4.58 -22.79 37.59
C VAL A 307 5.47 -21.55 37.62
N PHE A 308 4.87 -20.37 37.78
CA PHE A 308 5.59 -19.09 37.78
C PHE A 308 6.00 -18.62 39.18
N ASN A 309 5.71 -19.39 40.22
CA ASN A 309 6.04 -19.02 41.59
C ASN A 309 7.57 -18.85 41.75
N GLY A 310 8.01 -17.69 42.21
CA GLY A 310 9.44 -17.33 42.32
C GLY A 310 10.07 -16.76 41.03
N ILE A 311 9.34 -16.72 39.92
CA ILE A 311 9.71 -15.94 38.72
C ILE A 311 8.92 -14.64 38.68
N VAL A 312 7.64 -14.70 39.02
CA VAL A 312 6.70 -13.57 39.05
C VAL A 312 6.00 -13.56 40.41
N GLU A 313 5.73 -12.36 40.94
CA GLU A 313 4.96 -12.18 42.17
C GLU A 313 3.56 -12.78 42.02
N ARG A 314 3.08 -13.50 43.04
CA ARG A 314 1.82 -14.26 42.99
C ARG A 314 0.62 -13.38 42.64
N ASP A 315 0.53 -12.21 43.25
CA ASP A 315 -0.56 -11.25 43.04
C ASP A 315 -0.66 -10.82 41.58
N LEU A 316 0.49 -10.66 40.92
CA LEU A 316 0.57 -10.22 39.53
C LEU A 316 0.07 -11.31 38.58
N LEU A 317 0.36 -12.56 38.88
CA LEU A 317 -0.12 -13.68 38.09
C LEU A 317 -1.62 -13.94 38.30
N ASP A 318 -2.12 -13.76 39.52
CA ASP A 318 -3.55 -13.82 39.82
C ASP A 318 -4.30 -12.69 39.09
N SER A 319 -3.72 -11.49 39.01
CA SER A 319 -4.23 -10.41 38.15
C SER A 319 -4.24 -10.78 36.68
N PHE A 320 -3.15 -11.38 36.16
CA PHE A 320 -3.03 -11.78 34.75
C PHE A 320 -4.04 -12.86 34.37
N THR A 321 -4.13 -13.93 35.14
CA THR A 321 -5.10 -15.02 34.91
C THR A 321 -6.54 -14.52 34.97
N MET A 322 -6.84 -13.60 35.89
CA MET A 322 -8.14 -12.96 35.99
C MET A 322 -8.45 -12.13 34.75
N ALA A 323 -7.52 -11.29 34.29
CA ALA A 323 -7.67 -10.50 33.07
C ALA A 323 -7.97 -11.41 31.88
N LEU A 324 -7.15 -12.43 31.65
CA LEU A 324 -7.35 -13.39 30.55
C LEU A 324 -8.74 -14.04 30.60
N LYS A 325 -9.13 -14.57 31.76
CA LYS A 325 -10.41 -15.26 31.91
C LYS A 325 -11.59 -14.36 31.56
N TYR A 326 -11.65 -13.16 32.13
CA TYR A 326 -12.80 -12.29 31.92
C TYR A 326 -12.82 -11.63 30.55
N ILE A 327 -11.65 -11.25 30.02
CA ILE A 327 -11.57 -10.68 28.67
C ILE A 327 -11.95 -11.73 27.63
N PHE A 328 -11.56 -12.99 27.81
CA PHE A 328 -11.96 -14.08 26.92
C PHE A 328 -13.46 -14.38 26.96
N ILE A 329 -14.05 -14.43 28.17
CA ILE A 329 -15.51 -14.59 28.32
C ILE A 329 -16.26 -13.43 27.64
N TYR A 330 -15.75 -12.22 27.80
CA TYR A 330 -16.34 -11.02 27.22
C TYR A 330 -16.21 -11.01 25.69
N SER A 331 -15.05 -11.36 25.14
CA SER A 331 -14.85 -11.47 23.70
C SER A 331 -15.70 -12.57 23.08
N LEU A 332 -15.89 -13.70 23.77
CA LEU A 332 -16.79 -14.77 23.35
C LEU A 332 -18.24 -14.27 23.27
N GLY A 333 -18.72 -13.62 24.33
CA GLY A 333 -20.07 -13.04 24.38
C GLY A 333 -20.31 -12.03 23.27
N LEU A 334 -19.36 -11.10 23.07
CA LEU A 334 -19.42 -10.14 21.97
C LEU A 334 -19.44 -10.82 20.60
N SER A 335 -18.62 -11.85 20.39
CA SER A 335 -18.55 -12.56 19.11
C SER A 335 -19.86 -13.30 18.78
N VAL A 336 -20.52 -13.88 19.79
CA VAL A 336 -21.86 -14.48 19.62
C VAL A 336 -22.88 -13.41 19.26
N ILE A 337 -22.85 -12.26 19.94
CA ILE A 337 -23.73 -11.13 19.62
C ILE A 337 -23.48 -10.66 18.18
N TYR A 338 -22.23 -10.49 17.75
CA TYR A 338 -21.88 -10.14 16.36
C TYR A 338 -22.40 -11.17 15.36
N GLY A 339 -22.22 -12.46 15.64
CA GLY A 339 -22.73 -13.53 14.79
C GLY A 339 -24.25 -13.49 14.67
N LEU A 340 -24.97 -13.29 15.78
CA LEU A 340 -26.42 -13.16 15.77
C LEU A 340 -26.88 -11.91 15.01
N LEU A 341 -26.28 -10.74 15.26
CA LEU A 341 -26.59 -9.51 14.53
C LEU A 341 -26.31 -9.66 13.03
N GLY A 342 -25.26 -10.38 12.66
CA GLY A 342 -24.97 -10.78 11.28
C GLY A 342 -26.07 -11.64 10.69
N ILE A 343 -26.42 -12.76 11.34
CA ILE A 343 -27.48 -13.69 10.90
C ILE A 343 -28.84 -13.00 10.74
N PHE A 344 -29.19 -12.08 11.64
CA PHE A 344 -30.43 -11.32 11.55
C PHE A 344 -30.39 -10.17 10.53
N GLY A 345 -29.25 -9.93 9.88
CA GLY A 345 -29.07 -8.88 8.88
C GLY A 345 -28.99 -7.47 9.45
N VAL A 346 -28.81 -7.33 10.76
CA VAL A 346 -28.62 -6.02 11.41
C VAL A 346 -27.33 -5.35 10.95
N LEU A 347 -26.32 -6.15 10.61
CA LEU A 347 -25.05 -5.68 10.04
C LEU A 347 -25.10 -5.52 8.50
N GLY A 348 -26.30 -5.58 7.91
CA GLY A 348 -26.51 -5.54 6.46
C GLY A 348 -26.66 -6.93 5.81
N GLN A 349 -27.14 -6.93 4.57
CA GLN A 349 -27.51 -8.14 3.83
C GLN A 349 -26.30 -9.03 3.47
N GLY A 350 -25.16 -8.43 3.11
CA GLY A 350 -23.92 -9.17 2.87
C GLY A 350 -23.40 -9.91 4.11
N ALA A 351 -23.52 -9.30 5.30
CA ALA A 351 -23.18 -9.97 6.55
C ALA A 351 -24.13 -11.14 6.84
N LYS A 352 -25.43 -10.98 6.57
CA LYS A 352 -26.42 -12.06 6.70
C LYS A 352 -26.07 -13.27 5.85
N GLU A 353 -25.79 -13.06 4.58
CA GLU A 353 -25.40 -14.14 3.65
C GLU A 353 -24.09 -14.81 4.03
N LEU A 354 -23.13 -14.03 4.54
CA LEU A 354 -21.87 -14.57 5.03
C LEU A 354 -22.09 -15.42 6.29
N PHE A 355 -22.75 -14.89 7.32
CA PHE A 355 -22.92 -15.58 8.61
C PHE A 355 -23.97 -16.70 8.58
N SER A 356 -24.86 -16.74 7.59
CA SER A 356 -25.82 -17.85 7.42
C SER A 356 -25.19 -19.13 6.88
N LYS A 357 -23.99 -19.06 6.29
CA LYS A 357 -23.28 -20.25 5.78
C LYS A 357 -22.59 -21.01 6.93
N PRO A 358 -22.79 -22.33 7.08
CA PRO A 358 -22.14 -23.13 8.13
C PRO A 358 -20.61 -23.09 8.09
N SER A 359 -20.02 -22.95 6.89
CA SER A 359 -18.57 -22.81 6.70
C SER A 359 -18.00 -21.57 7.39
N THR A 360 -18.81 -20.52 7.57
CA THR A 360 -18.40 -19.27 8.22
C THR A 360 -18.19 -19.47 9.73
N LEU A 361 -18.84 -20.47 10.34
CA LEU A 361 -18.62 -20.81 11.76
C LEU A 361 -17.19 -21.29 12.04
N VAL A 362 -16.48 -21.81 11.04
CA VAL A 362 -15.06 -22.20 11.15
C VAL A 362 -14.17 -20.98 11.43
N PHE A 363 -14.61 -19.77 11.05
CA PHE A 363 -13.89 -18.52 11.30
C PHE A 363 -14.23 -17.84 12.63
N LEU A 364 -15.28 -18.28 13.33
CA LEU A 364 -15.71 -17.69 14.61
C LEU A 364 -14.59 -17.63 15.67
N PRO A 365 -13.73 -18.65 15.83
CA PRO A 365 -12.58 -18.56 16.73
C PRO A 365 -11.62 -17.40 16.39
N ASN A 366 -11.41 -17.12 15.10
CA ASN A 366 -10.57 -16.00 14.68
C ASN A 366 -11.25 -14.66 15.00
N VAL A 367 -12.57 -14.55 14.78
CA VAL A 367 -13.35 -13.36 15.17
C VAL A 367 -13.20 -13.07 16.67
N ILE A 368 -13.24 -14.10 17.53
CA ILE A 368 -13.03 -13.94 18.97
C ILE A 368 -11.65 -13.34 19.26
N VAL A 369 -10.60 -13.78 18.58
CA VAL A 369 -9.24 -13.22 18.76
C VAL A 369 -9.14 -11.79 18.24
N TYR A 370 -9.78 -11.46 17.10
CA TYR A 370 -9.83 -10.08 16.62
C TYR A 370 -10.57 -9.17 17.58
N VAL A 371 -11.74 -9.57 18.08
CA VAL A 371 -12.50 -8.85 19.11
C VAL A 371 -11.64 -8.69 20.37
N TYR A 372 -10.96 -9.75 20.80
CA TYR A 372 -10.05 -9.70 21.94
C TYR A 372 -8.95 -8.65 21.77
N LEU A 373 -8.26 -8.64 20.62
CA LEU A 373 -7.22 -7.65 20.35
C LEU A 373 -7.80 -6.24 20.27
N PHE A 374 -8.98 -6.10 19.67
CA PHE A 374 -9.68 -4.82 19.53
C PHE A 374 -10.03 -4.21 20.90
N LEU A 375 -10.32 -5.02 21.92
CA LEU A 375 -10.54 -4.56 23.31
C LEU A 375 -9.35 -3.76 23.88
N PHE A 376 -8.13 -3.94 23.37
CA PHE A 376 -6.94 -3.22 23.81
C PHE A 376 -6.57 -2.01 22.95
N GLY A 377 -7.48 -1.52 22.11
CA GLY A 377 -7.23 -0.33 21.28
C GLY A 377 -6.43 -0.56 20.03
N ASN A 378 -6.32 -1.81 19.64
CA ASN A 378 -5.77 -2.18 18.36
C ASN A 378 -6.73 -1.77 17.24
N SER A 379 -6.30 -0.82 16.41
CA SER A 379 -7.00 -0.55 15.16
C SER A 379 -6.75 -1.67 14.17
N PHE A 380 -7.81 -2.17 13.53
CA PHE A 380 -7.65 -2.88 12.27
C PHE A 380 -7.85 -1.88 11.13
N SER A 381 -7.07 -2.04 10.07
CA SER A 381 -7.31 -1.31 8.83
C SER A 381 -7.68 -2.34 7.81
N ILE A 382 -8.91 -2.27 7.28
CA ILE A 382 -9.26 -2.88 6.01
C ILE A 382 -8.96 -1.84 4.95
N THR A 383 -8.16 -2.19 3.97
CA THR A 383 -7.89 -1.33 2.81
C THR A 383 -8.39 -2.10 1.59
N ALA A 384 -9.05 -1.44 0.66
CA ALA A 384 -9.59 -2.06 -0.54
C ALA A 384 -9.56 -0.99 -1.64
N GLY A 385 -8.50 -0.95 -2.44
CA GLY A 385 -8.29 0.13 -3.40
C GLY A 385 -7.65 1.33 -2.74
N THR A 386 -8.03 2.50 -3.23
CA THR A 386 -7.89 3.80 -2.56
C THR A 386 -8.75 3.90 -1.30
N GLU A 387 -9.72 3.01 -1.15
CA GLU A 387 -10.63 2.98 -0.02
C GLU A 387 -9.98 2.32 1.20
N ALA A 388 -10.21 2.90 2.38
CA ALA A 388 -9.69 2.33 3.61
C ALA A 388 -10.71 2.52 4.74
N ILE A 389 -11.14 1.40 5.32
CA ILE A 389 -11.80 1.36 6.61
C ILE A 389 -10.71 1.16 7.66
N LYS A 390 -10.18 2.26 8.19
CA LYS A 390 -9.37 2.27 9.41
C LYS A 390 -10.32 2.35 10.59
N HIS A 391 -10.51 1.23 11.28
CA HIS A 391 -11.35 1.15 12.47
C HIS A 391 -10.48 0.96 13.70
N GLY A 392 -10.41 1.99 14.54
CA GLY A 392 -9.79 1.93 15.87
C GLY A 392 -10.67 2.61 16.91
N ILE A 393 -10.34 2.43 18.20
CA ILE A 393 -11.09 3.00 19.33
C ILE A 393 -11.37 4.50 19.17
N ILE A 394 -10.38 5.26 18.70
CA ILE A 394 -10.42 6.73 18.67
C ILE A 394 -10.78 7.26 17.28
N ARG A 395 -10.67 6.42 16.24
CA ARG A 395 -10.83 6.87 14.85
C ARG A 395 -11.39 5.73 14.00
N THR A 396 -12.64 5.86 13.62
CA THR A 396 -13.21 5.16 12.46
C THR A 396 -13.09 6.12 11.29
N LYS A 397 -12.14 5.89 10.40
CA LYS A 397 -12.04 6.60 9.12
C LYS A 397 -12.38 5.58 8.04
N ALA A 398 -13.55 5.70 7.44
CA ALA A 398 -13.88 5.06 6.17
C ALA A 398 -13.66 6.12 5.09
N THR A 399 -12.70 5.91 4.21
CA THR A 399 -12.57 6.69 2.96
C THR A 399 -13.02 5.80 1.83
N GLY A 400 -13.91 6.28 0.96
CA GLY A 400 -14.30 5.64 -0.30
C GLY A 400 -15.44 4.63 -0.23
N PHE A 401 -15.62 3.90 0.88
CA PHE A 401 -16.75 2.96 0.96
C PHE A 401 -18.09 3.71 0.90
N ILE A 402 -18.88 3.46 -0.15
CA ILE A 402 -20.25 3.94 -0.34
C ILE A 402 -21.11 3.38 0.82
N PHE A 403 -21.11 4.08 1.94
CA PHE A 403 -22.10 3.88 3.00
C PHE A 403 -23.29 4.78 2.67
N GLY A 404 -24.17 4.32 1.80
CA GLY A 404 -25.52 4.87 1.67
C GLY A 404 -26.38 4.69 2.93
N ASN A 405 -25.85 4.12 4.01
CA ASN A 405 -26.57 3.89 5.25
C ASN A 405 -25.75 4.32 6.47
N THR A 406 -25.99 5.56 6.91
CA THR A 406 -25.35 6.19 8.08
C THR A 406 -25.58 5.40 9.38
N ASP A 407 -26.64 4.58 9.43
CA ASP A 407 -26.99 3.75 10.59
C ASP A 407 -25.94 2.68 10.91
N ALA A 408 -25.25 2.14 9.90
CA ALA A 408 -24.19 1.16 10.10
C ALA A 408 -22.96 1.75 10.83
N ILE A 409 -22.66 3.04 10.60
CA ILE A 409 -21.54 3.75 11.24
C ILE A 409 -21.85 3.98 12.72
N TYR A 410 -23.06 4.42 13.05
CA TYR A 410 -23.49 4.60 14.44
C TYR A 410 -23.52 3.27 15.19
N GLY A 411 -23.96 2.19 14.55
CA GLY A 411 -23.88 0.83 15.10
C GLY A 411 -22.43 0.43 15.43
N LEU A 412 -21.49 0.64 14.51
CA LEU A 412 -20.07 0.34 14.73
C LEU A 412 -19.43 1.24 15.80
N MET A 413 -19.78 2.53 15.87
CA MET A 413 -19.27 3.45 16.90
C MET A 413 -19.78 3.08 18.30
N LEU A 414 -21.07 2.75 18.44
CA LEU A 414 -21.63 2.33 19.72
C LEU A 414 -21.00 1.01 20.19
N MET A 415 -20.78 0.07 19.27
CA MET A 415 -20.08 -1.18 19.57
C MET A 415 -18.65 -0.93 20.04
N ASN A 416 -17.94 0.06 19.46
CA ASN A 416 -16.63 0.47 19.96
C ASN A 416 -16.71 0.95 21.40
N ILE A 417 -17.67 1.80 21.74
CA ILE A 417 -17.85 2.31 23.11
C ILE A 417 -18.06 1.15 24.09
N ILE A 418 -18.92 0.20 23.75
CA ILE A 418 -19.20 -0.98 24.58
C ILE A 418 -17.92 -1.80 24.80
N ILE A 419 -17.18 -2.07 23.73
CA ILE A 419 -15.90 -2.80 23.75
C ILE A 419 -14.90 -2.11 24.68
N VAL A 420 -14.69 -0.80 24.54
CA VAL A 420 -13.69 -0.06 25.32
C VAL A 420 -14.05 0.01 26.79
N ILE A 421 -15.31 0.30 27.10
CA ILE A 421 -15.79 0.35 28.49
C ILE A 421 -15.66 -1.04 29.12
N GLY A 422 -16.07 -2.09 28.39
CA GLY A 422 -15.91 -3.47 28.85
C GLY A 422 -14.46 -3.83 29.14
N ALA A 423 -13.54 -3.54 28.21
CA ALA A 423 -12.12 -3.78 28.39
C ALA A 423 -11.52 -3.02 29.58
N ALA A 424 -11.83 -1.72 29.71
CA ALA A 424 -11.36 -0.87 30.80
C ALA A 424 -11.84 -1.40 32.16
N ILE A 425 -13.11 -1.79 32.28
CA ILE A 425 -13.66 -2.39 33.51
C ILE A 425 -12.93 -3.69 33.86
N LEU A 426 -12.70 -4.56 32.87
CA LEU A 426 -12.05 -5.86 33.09
C LEU A 426 -10.58 -5.72 33.49
N ILE A 427 -9.83 -4.82 32.83
CA ILE A 427 -8.45 -4.51 33.21
C ILE A 427 -8.42 -3.84 34.58
N TYR A 428 -9.35 -2.94 34.88
CA TYR A 428 -9.45 -2.33 36.21
C TYR A 428 -9.65 -3.39 37.31
N VAL A 429 -10.55 -4.35 37.10
CA VAL A 429 -10.78 -5.48 38.02
C VAL A 429 -9.52 -6.33 38.19
N ALA A 430 -8.78 -6.59 37.11
CA ALA A 430 -7.52 -7.33 37.16
C ALA A 430 -6.43 -6.57 37.91
N ILE A 431 -6.21 -5.30 37.56
CA ILE A 431 -5.24 -4.43 38.23
C ILE A 431 -5.61 -4.33 39.70
N LYS A 432 -6.90 -4.33 40.09
CA LYS A 432 -7.38 -4.21 41.48
C LYS A 432 -6.67 -5.13 42.48
N ARG A 433 -6.23 -6.31 42.03
CA ARG A 433 -5.57 -7.32 42.86
C ARG A 433 -4.08 -7.10 43.07
N ILE A 434 -3.46 -6.22 42.29
CA ILE A 434 -2.06 -5.84 42.48
C ILE A 434 -1.95 -5.11 43.83
N SER A 435 -1.02 -5.58 44.67
CA SER A 435 -0.72 -5.02 45.99
C SER A 435 -0.30 -3.55 45.91
N LYS A 436 -0.50 -2.81 47.01
CA LYS A 436 -0.12 -1.39 47.08
C LYS A 436 1.40 -1.18 47.12
N GLU A 437 2.14 -2.14 47.68
CA GLU A 437 3.59 -2.10 47.69
C GLU A 437 4.13 -2.23 46.27
N ASN A 438 5.00 -1.31 45.85
CA ASN A 438 5.56 -1.28 44.50
C ASN A 438 4.50 -1.28 43.39
N PHE A 439 3.33 -0.68 43.64
CA PHE A 439 2.16 -0.69 42.74
C PHE A 439 2.51 -0.36 41.28
N PHE A 440 3.28 0.71 41.05
CA PHE A 440 3.69 1.11 39.69
C PHE A 440 4.62 0.10 39.01
N ILE A 441 5.57 -0.49 39.75
CA ILE A 441 6.47 -1.53 39.24
C ILE A 441 5.65 -2.77 38.87
N ASN A 442 4.69 -3.15 39.70
CA ASN A 442 3.86 -4.32 39.48
C ASN A 442 2.85 -4.11 38.34
N ILE A 443 2.32 -2.90 38.17
CA ILE A 443 1.55 -2.56 36.96
C ILE A 443 2.42 -2.60 35.71
N ALA A 444 3.65 -2.08 35.77
CA ALA A 444 4.55 -2.10 34.62
C ALA A 444 4.87 -3.56 34.21
N LYS A 445 5.21 -4.42 35.18
CA LYS A 445 5.40 -5.86 34.97
C LYS A 445 4.13 -6.52 34.38
N PHE A 446 2.95 -6.25 34.95
CA PHE A 446 1.67 -6.75 34.45
C PHE A 446 1.39 -6.29 33.01
N GLY A 447 1.62 -5.01 32.74
CA GLY A 447 1.51 -4.39 31.41
C GLY A 447 2.43 -5.06 30.39
N VAL A 448 3.68 -5.36 30.76
CA VAL A 448 4.61 -6.08 29.87
C VAL A 448 4.13 -7.49 29.57
N ILE A 449 3.67 -8.25 30.58
CA ILE A 449 3.19 -9.63 30.39
C ILE A 449 1.96 -9.66 29.48
N ILE A 450 0.97 -8.81 29.74
CA ILE A 450 -0.25 -8.79 28.92
C ILE A 450 0.00 -8.23 27.51
N SER A 451 0.94 -7.28 27.36
CA SER A 451 1.36 -6.79 26.04
C SER A 451 2.10 -7.85 25.23
N LEU A 452 2.95 -8.65 25.88
CA LEU A 452 3.62 -9.78 25.24
C LEU A 452 2.59 -10.83 24.79
N PHE A 453 1.62 -11.15 25.63
CA PHE A 453 0.52 -12.05 25.29
C PHE A 453 -0.29 -11.53 24.09
N ASN A 454 -0.65 -10.24 24.08
CA ASN A 454 -1.38 -9.63 22.97
C ASN A 454 -0.54 -9.55 21.70
N ALA A 455 0.76 -9.30 21.80
CA ALA A 455 1.68 -9.32 20.65
C ALA A 455 1.76 -10.73 20.04
N ILE A 456 1.79 -11.77 20.87
CA ILE A 456 1.71 -13.16 20.45
C ILE A 456 0.37 -13.43 19.74
N LEU A 457 -0.75 -13.00 20.30
CA LEU A 457 -2.06 -13.10 19.63
C LEU A 457 -2.11 -12.34 18.29
N ALA A 458 -1.52 -11.15 18.23
CA ALA A 458 -1.46 -10.33 17.02
C ALA A 458 -0.62 -10.95 15.89
N LEU A 459 0.38 -11.80 16.22
CA LEU A 459 1.10 -12.57 15.21
C LEU A 459 0.16 -13.53 14.46
N TYR A 460 -0.84 -14.07 15.14
CA TYR A 460 -1.81 -15.02 14.59
C TYR A 460 -2.97 -14.38 13.83
N THR A 461 -3.15 -13.06 13.93
CA THR A 461 -4.26 -12.33 13.30
C THR A 461 -3.86 -11.49 12.09
N ARG A 462 -2.68 -11.72 11.49
CA ARG A 462 -2.25 -10.97 10.31
C ARG A 462 -2.66 -11.64 9.01
N VAL A 463 -3.81 -11.28 8.44
CA VAL A 463 -4.14 -11.64 7.06
C VAL A 463 -3.77 -10.47 6.14
N LYS A 464 -2.92 -10.69 5.14
CA LYS A 464 -2.59 -9.66 4.14
C LYS A 464 -2.87 -10.19 2.73
N ILE A 465 -4.03 -9.86 2.19
CA ILE A 465 -4.42 -10.18 0.82
C ILE A 465 -4.15 -8.92 -0.02
N GLY A 466 -3.03 -8.85 -0.73
CA GLY A 466 -2.74 -7.71 -1.61
C GLY A 466 -3.02 -8.06 -3.06
N PHE A 467 -3.95 -7.36 -3.72
CA PHE A 467 -4.10 -7.39 -5.17
C PHE A 467 -3.40 -6.15 -5.74
N ARG A 468 -2.55 -6.30 -6.77
CA ARG A 468 -1.94 -5.18 -7.49
C ARG A 468 -1.94 -5.50 -8.99
N GLY A 469 -2.60 -4.68 -9.81
CA GLY A 469 -2.69 -4.88 -11.26
C GLY A 469 -4.06 -4.53 -11.83
N ASP A 470 -4.19 -4.39 -13.15
CA ASP A 470 -5.49 -4.12 -13.77
C ASP A 470 -6.44 -5.32 -13.56
N PHE A 471 -7.48 -5.11 -12.73
CA PHE A 471 -8.44 -6.13 -12.32
C PHE A 471 -9.73 -6.12 -13.13
N GLY A 472 -9.88 -5.25 -14.14
CA GLY A 472 -11.07 -5.27 -15.00
C GLY A 472 -11.33 -6.65 -15.60
N SER A 473 -10.26 -7.28 -16.09
CA SER A 473 -10.27 -8.64 -16.65
C SER A 473 -10.45 -9.74 -15.60
N LEU A 474 -9.79 -9.66 -14.44
CA LEU A 474 -9.95 -10.64 -13.35
C LEU A 474 -11.36 -10.58 -12.72
N SER A 475 -11.93 -9.38 -12.59
CA SER A 475 -13.27 -9.17 -12.08
C SER A 475 -14.30 -9.81 -12.99
N GLN A 476 -14.15 -9.74 -14.32
CA GLN A 476 -15.00 -10.45 -15.26
C GLN A 476 -14.88 -11.98 -15.10
N ILE A 477 -13.65 -12.50 -14.93
CA ILE A 477 -13.43 -13.94 -14.69
C ILE A 477 -14.07 -14.38 -13.36
N LEU A 478 -13.91 -13.62 -12.28
CA LEU A 478 -14.46 -13.94 -10.96
C LEU A 478 -15.99 -13.81 -10.93
N ASN A 479 -16.55 -12.82 -11.63
CA ASN A 479 -17.99 -12.68 -11.82
C ASN A 479 -18.56 -13.88 -12.60
N ASN A 480 -17.85 -14.36 -13.63
CA ASN A 480 -18.24 -15.57 -14.38
C ASN A 480 -18.12 -16.86 -13.53
N LEU A 481 -17.26 -16.87 -12.51
CA LEU A 481 -17.16 -17.94 -11.50
C LEU A 481 -18.17 -17.78 -10.34
N GLY A 482 -19.13 -16.85 -10.45
CA GLY A 482 -20.18 -16.63 -9.44
C GLY A 482 -19.75 -15.83 -8.21
N GLY A 483 -18.53 -15.28 -8.20
CA GLY A 483 -18.03 -14.37 -7.18
C GLY A 483 -18.28 -12.93 -7.59
N GLY A 484 -19.51 -12.43 -7.38
CA GLY A 484 -19.96 -11.08 -7.74
C GLY A 484 -19.30 -9.92 -6.96
N ILE A 485 -17.99 -9.99 -6.68
CA ILE A 485 -17.27 -8.93 -5.96
C ILE A 485 -16.54 -8.08 -7.02
N PRO A 486 -16.97 -6.83 -7.27
CA PRO A 486 -16.22 -5.93 -8.13
C PRO A 486 -14.87 -5.61 -7.46
N ILE A 487 -13.76 -5.88 -8.17
CA ILE A 487 -12.41 -5.63 -7.66
C ILE A 487 -11.81 -4.44 -8.42
N SER A 488 -11.51 -3.35 -7.73
CA SER A 488 -10.83 -2.18 -8.30
C SER A 488 -9.34 -2.46 -8.58
N PRO A 489 -8.71 -1.77 -9.56
CA PRO A 489 -7.33 -2.01 -10.05
C PRO A 489 -6.21 -1.96 -8.97
N GLU A 490 -6.46 -1.48 -7.75
CA GLU A 490 -5.47 -1.52 -6.66
C GLU A 490 -6.01 -2.05 -5.33
N MET A 491 -6.71 -3.20 -5.32
CA MET A 491 -7.28 -3.71 -4.07
C MET A 491 -6.24 -4.31 -3.09
N GLN A 492 -5.75 -3.57 -2.10
CA GLN A 492 -4.93 -4.16 -1.02
C GLN A 492 -5.72 -4.45 0.26
N PHE A 493 -6.34 -5.63 0.37
CA PHE A 493 -6.96 -6.14 1.60
C PHE A 493 -5.92 -6.49 2.68
N TYR A 494 -5.54 -5.49 3.46
CA TYR A 494 -4.90 -5.73 4.75
C TYR A 494 -5.99 -6.00 5.79
N ALA A 495 -5.89 -7.07 6.57
CA ALA A 495 -6.70 -7.30 7.76
C ALA A 495 -5.80 -7.90 8.82
N GLY A 496 -5.21 -7.03 9.64
CA GLY A 496 -4.34 -7.51 10.70
C GLY A 496 -3.88 -6.44 11.65
N VAL A 497 -3.40 -6.90 12.80
CA VAL A 497 -2.90 -5.99 13.81
C VAL A 497 -1.38 -5.92 13.75
N SER A 498 -0.81 -4.73 13.88
CA SER A 498 0.64 -4.62 13.98
C SER A 498 1.10 -5.09 15.34
N VAL A 499 1.83 -6.20 15.40
CA VAL A 499 2.41 -6.79 16.64
C VAL A 499 3.07 -5.73 17.53
N PHE A 500 3.90 -4.86 16.94
CA PHE A 500 4.57 -3.80 17.68
C PHE A 500 3.60 -2.74 18.20
N LYS A 501 2.63 -2.32 17.37
CA LYS A 501 1.58 -1.38 17.81
C LYS A 501 0.71 -2.00 18.90
N THR A 502 0.39 -3.28 18.80
CA THR A 502 -0.34 -4.02 19.82
C THR A 502 0.37 -4.05 21.14
N PHE A 503 1.67 -4.32 21.12
CA PHE A 503 2.48 -4.29 22.32
C PHE A 503 2.44 -2.91 22.98
N ILE A 504 2.70 -1.84 22.20
CA ILE A 504 2.71 -0.46 22.72
C ILE A 504 1.34 -0.03 23.22
N PHE A 505 0.27 -0.23 22.44
CA PHE A 505 -1.08 0.20 22.82
C PHE A 505 -1.58 -0.55 24.04
N THR A 506 -1.36 -1.86 24.12
CA THR A 506 -1.70 -2.65 25.32
C THR A 506 -0.97 -2.11 26.54
N LEU A 507 0.33 -1.83 26.43
CA LEU A 507 1.14 -1.33 27.54
C LEU A 507 0.64 0.03 28.01
N ILE A 508 0.43 0.97 27.09
CA ILE A 508 -0.11 2.30 27.38
C ILE A 508 -1.49 2.20 28.02
N PHE A 509 -2.38 1.37 27.47
CA PHE A 509 -3.74 1.21 27.97
C PHE A 509 -3.76 0.68 29.41
N VAL A 510 -2.92 -0.32 29.71
CA VAL A 510 -2.76 -0.85 31.08
C VAL A 510 -2.19 0.18 32.04
N LEU A 511 -1.21 0.97 31.60
CA LEU A 511 -0.64 2.06 32.40
C LEU A 511 -1.67 3.16 32.68
N ILE A 512 -2.49 3.54 31.70
CA ILE A 512 -3.58 4.52 31.86
C ILE A 512 -4.61 4.02 32.88
N VAL A 513 -5.11 2.78 32.72
CA VAL A 513 -6.08 2.21 33.67
C VAL A 513 -5.45 2.07 35.07
N GLY A 514 -4.16 1.75 35.14
CA GLY A 514 -3.38 1.72 36.37
C GLY A 514 -3.27 3.07 37.07
N LEU A 515 -2.98 4.14 36.33
CA LEU A 515 -2.94 5.52 36.83
C LEU A 515 -4.32 5.98 37.29
N VAL A 516 -5.36 5.73 36.50
CA VAL A 516 -6.75 6.02 36.87
C VAL A 516 -7.12 5.32 38.17
N ARG A 517 -6.73 4.03 38.33
CA ARG A 517 -6.92 3.32 39.60
C ARG A 517 -6.17 3.98 40.74
N TYR A 518 -4.91 4.36 40.55
CA TYR A 518 -4.10 4.97 41.61
C TYR A 518 -4.74 6.26 42.15
N TYR A 519 -5.15 7.15 41.24
CA TYR A 519 -5.71 8.45 41.61
C TYR A 519 -7.17 8.40 42.05
N LEU A 520 -7.99 7.53 41.46
CA LEU A 520 -9.42 7.43 41.82
C LEU A 520 -9.68 6.43 42.95
N GLY A 521 -8.79 5.46 43.17
CA GLY A 521 -8.98 4.34 44.09
C GLY A 521 -9.09 4.69 45.57
N GLU A 522 -8.78 5.94 45.95
CA GLU A 522 -9.00 6.44 47.31
C GLU A 522 -10.36 7.13 47.50
N ARG A 523 -11.16 7.34 46.44
CA ARG A 523 -12.48 7.96 46.54
C ARG A 523 -13.57 6.92 46.82
N LYS A 524 -14.41 7.18 47.85
CA LYS A 524 -15.57 6.34 48.25
C LYS A 524 -16.56 6.06 47.11
N GLU A 525 -16.57 6.87 46.06
CA GLU A 525 -17.51 6.79 44.94
C GLU A 525 -17.34 5.54 44.06
N LEU A 526 -16.11 5.01 43.92
CA LEU A 526 -15.85 3.78 43.14
C LEU A 526 -16.40 2.52 43.81
N LEU A 527 -16.52 2.51 45.14
CA LEU A 527 -17.17 1.42 45.88
C LEU A 527 -18.67 1.35 45.58
N ALA A 528 -19.31 2.48 45.26
CA ALA A 528 -20.72 2.51 44.87
C ALA A 528 -20.92 1.87 43.48
N VAL A 529 -20.05 2.21 42.51
CA VAL A 529 -20.04 1.58 41.18
C VAL A 529 -19.74 0.09 41.29
N GLU A 530 -18.79 -0.31 42.14
CA GLU A 530 -18.46 -1.73 42.35
C GLU A 530 -19.62 -2.50 42.99
N ASN A 531 -20.24 -1.94 44.03
CA ASN A 531 -21.39 -2.56 44.67
C ASN A 531 -22.57 -2.67 43.70
N PHE A 532 -22.76 -1.68 42.82
CA PHE A 532 -23.74 -1.73 41.76
C PHE A 532 -23.44 -2.86 40.76
N VAL A 533 -22.22 -2.91 40.19
CA VAL A 533 -21.83 -3.95 39.23
C VAL A 533 -21.90 -5.34 39.85
N ARG A 534 -21.49 -5.50 41.12
CA ARG A 534 -21.51 -6.79 41.82
C ARG A 534 -22.94 -7.22 42.16
N LYS A 535 -23.79 -6.31 42.64
CA LYS A 535 -25.21 -6.55 42.94
C LYS A 535 -26.00 -6.89 41.69
N HIS A 536 -25.73 -6.20 40.59
CA HIS A 536 -26.45 -6.35 39.33
C HIS A 536 -25.72 -7.23 38.32
N LYS A 537 -24.69 -7.99 38.71
CA LYS A 537 -23.85 -8.77 37.77
C LYS A 537 -24.64 -9.67 36.82
N LYS A 538 -25.63 -10.41 37.34
CA LYS A 538 -26.50 -11.28 36.52
C LYS A 538 -27.42 -10.47 35.60
N GLN A 539 -27.94 -9.35 36.11
CA GLN A 539 -28.82 -8.46 35.36
C GLN A 539 -28.06 -7.68 34.29
N LEU A 540 -26.84 -7.20 34.54
CA LEU A 540 -25.97 -6.58 33.53
C LEU A 540 -25.57 -7.58 32.43
N LEU A 541 -25.30 -8.83 32.79
CA LEU A 541 -25.02 -9.91 31.83
C LEU A 541 -26.22 -10.25 30.92
N ILE A 542 -27.45 -10.05 31.39
CA ILE A 542 -28.69 -10.34 30.65
C ILE A 542 -29.22 -9.08 29.93
N ALA A 543 -29.16 -7.93 30.62
CA ALA A 543 -29.65 -6.64 30.15
C ALA A 543 -28.72 -6.01 29.11
N ALA A 544 -27.41 -6.27 29.13
CA ALA A 544 -26.54 -5.76 28.06
C ALA A 544 -26.90 -6.38 26.69
N PRO A 545 -27.08 -7.72 26.55
CA PRO A 545 -27.63 -8.30 25.32
C PRO A 545 -29.01 -7.78 24.93
N ILE A 546 -29.93 -7.63 25.90
CA ILE A 546 -31.30 -7.14 25.64
C ILE A 546 -31.30 -5.66 25.23
N LEU A 547 -30.48 -4.82 25.87
CA LEU A 547 -30.34 -3.40 25.53
C LEU A 547 -29.74 -3.26 24.13
N ILE A 548 -28.72 -4.05 23.81
CA ILE A 548 -28.15 -4.13 22.45
C ILE A 548 -29.23 -4.58 21.45
N PHE A 549 -30.05 -5.58 21.80
CA PHE A 549 -31.14 -6.07 20.95
C PHE A 549 -32.25 -5.02 20.73
N VAL A 550 -32.71 -4.35 21.79
CA VAL A 550 -33.75 -3.31 21.73
C VAL A 550 -33.26 -2.09 20.97
N ILE A 551 -32.02 -1.64 21.18
CA ILE A 551 -31.45 -0.52 20.44
C ILE A 551 -31.28 -0.88 18.96
N SER A 552 -30.83 -2.11 18.67
CA SER A 552 -30.78 -2.62 17.28
C SER A 552 -32.15 -2.60 16.61
N PHE A 553 -33.23 -2.87 17.35
CA PHE A 553 -34.61 -2.83 16.86
C PHE A 553 -35.14 -1.40 16.66
N ILE A 554 -34.62 -0.42 17.40
CA ILE A 554 -35.02 1.00 17.27
C ILE A 554 -34.29 1.67 16.09
N SER A 555 -33.08 1.22 15.76
CA SER A 555 -32.34 1.65 14.55
C SER A 555 -32.96 1.16 13.23
N PHE A 556 -34.02 0.36 13.26
CA PHE A 556 -34.72 -0.21 12.09
C PHE A 556 -35.76 0.71 11.45
N LYS A 557 -35.65 2.05 11.57
CA LYS A 557 -36.58 2.93 10.84
C LYS A 557 -36.11 3.09 9.39
N VAL A 558 -36.46 2.08 8.60
CA VAL A 558 -36.30 2.01 7.15
C VAL A 558 -37.01 3.21 6.49
N VAL A 559 -36.24 4.07 5.81
CA VAL A 559 -36.72 4.84 4.67
C VAL A 559 -36.29 4.04 3.44
N VAL A 560 -37.24 3.35 2.81
CA VAL A 560 -37.08 2.82 1.46
C VAL A 560 -37.36 4.00 0.53
N ASP A 561 -36.33 4.63 -0.01
CA ASP A 561 -36.49 5.30 -1.30
C ASP A 561 -36.32 4.22 -2.38
N ASN A 562 -37.46 3.80 -2.92
CA ASN A 562 -37.54 3.09 -4.17
C ASN A 562 -37.28 4.12 -5.27
N ASP A 563 -36.05 4.25 -5.72
CA ASP A 563 -35.81 4.73 -7.08
C ASP A 563 -35.07 3.67 -7.87
N ASN A 564 -35.86 3.03 -8.74
CA ASN A 564 -35.40 2.27 -9.88
C ASN A 564 -34.73 3.25 -10.86
N SER A 565 -33.43 3.46 -10.73
CA SER A 565 -32.58 3.86 -11.85
C SER A 565 -31.30 3.04 -11.80
N MET A 566 -31.36 1.87 -12.44
CA MET A 566 -30.19 1.23 -13.01
C MET A 566 -29.80 2.07 -14.22
N ASP A 567 -29.08 3.16 -14.01
CA ASP A 567 -28.31 3.80 -15.07
C ASP A 567 -26.82 3.58 -14.81
N THR A 568 -26.19 3.05 -15.85
CA THR A 568 -24.76 2.83 -16.11
C THR A 568 -23.78 3.47 -15.13
N TYR A 569 -23.12 2.62 -14.33
CA TYR A 569 -21.87 2.94 -13.64
C TYR A 569 -20.73 3.02 -14.67
N THR A 570 -20.55 4.20 -15.24
CA THR A 570 -19.31 4.62 -15.91
C THR A 570 -18.67 5.74 -15.08
N ASN A 571 -17.44 5.49 -14.61
CA ASN A 571 -16.45 6.46 -14.10
C ASN A 571 -16.77 7.25 -12.81
N ASP A 572 -16.69 6.59 -11.65
CA ASP A 572 -16.80 7.23 -10.33
C ASP A 572 -15.45 7.60 -9.68
N THR A 573 -14.32 7.43 -10.39
CA THR A 573 -13.06 8.08 -9.99
C THR A 573 -13.12 9.60 -10.16
N ASN A 574 -14.03 10.09 -10.98
CA ASN A 574 -14.22 11.51 -11.20
C ASN A 574 -14.95 12.16 -10.01
N SER A 575 -15.85 11.49 -9.27
CA SER A 575 -16.71 12.22 -8.32
C SER A 575 -16.01 12.86 -7.10
N ILE A 576 -14.88 12.34 -6.60
CA ILE A 576 -14.09 13.01 -5.54
C ILE A 576 -13.23 14.14 -6.11
N GLU A 577 -12.73 13.96 -7.33
CA GLU A 577 -12.00 15.01 -8.04
C GLU A 577 -12.97 16.11 -8.47
N ASP A 578 -14.17 15.77 -8.93
CA ASP A 578 -15.28 16.65 -9.31
C ASP A 578 -15.84 17.40 -8.10
N SER A 579 -15.93 16.75 -6.93
CA SER A 579 -16.29 17.44 -5.67
C SER A 579 -15.22 18.45 -5.22
N TYR A 580 -13.94 18.24 -5.59
CA TYR A 580 -12.85 19.19 -5.34
C TYR A 580 -12.72 20.24 -6.46
N LYS A 581 -13.01 19.87 -7.72
CA LYS A 581 -13.05 20.73 -8.92
C LYS A 581 -14.25 21.70 -8.87
N GLU A 582 -15.41 21.27 -8.35
CA GLU A 582 -16.57 22.16 -8.14
C GLU A 582 -16.33 23.18 -7.03
N ALA A 583 -15.46 22.87 -6.06
CA ALA A 583 -15.18 23.77 -4.94
C ALA A 583 -14.15 24.86 -5.26
N LYS A 584 -13.35 24.68 -6.32
CA LYS A 584 -12.28 25.59 -6.73
C LYS A 584 -12.21 25.59 -8.24
N ASN A 585 -12.59 26.69 -8.89
CA ASN A 585 -12.59 26.93 -10.35
C ASN A 585 -11.18 26.81 -11.00
N ILE A 586 -10.39 25.81 -10.67
CA ILE A 586 -9.08 25.53 -11.24
C ILE A 586 -9.27 24.37 -12.20
N ASP A 587 -9.15 24.65 -13.50
CA ASP A 587 -9.13 23.63 -14.55
C ASP A 587 -7.87 22.77 -14.39
N TYR A 588 -8.04 21.54 -13.89
CA TYR A 588 -6.98 20.56 -13.80
C TYR A 588 -6.79 19.87 -15.17
N ILE A 589 -5.53 19.76 -15.60
CA ILE A 589 -5.13 19.13 -16.87
C ILE A 589 -4.64 17.74 -16.52
N ASN A 590 -5.47 16.74 -16.79
CA ASN A 590 -5.08 15.35 -16.66
C ASN A 590 -4.20 14.97 -17.85
N SER A 591 -2.96 14.52 -17.62
CA SER A 591 -2.04 14.12 -18.69
C SER A 591 -2.60 13.01 -19.58
N ASN A 592 -3.45 12.14 -19.03
CA ASN A 592 -4.12 11.07 -19.76
C ASN A 592 -5.22 11.56 -20.72
N GLU A 593 -5.68 12.80 -20.56
CA GLU A 593 -6.68 13.42 -21.44
C GLU A 593 -6.04 14.23 -22.57
N ILE A 594 -4.70 14.39 -22.55
CA ILE A 594 -3.97 15.12 -23.59
C ILE A 594 -3.79 14.21 -24.80
N TYR A 595 -4.40 14.58 -25.93
CA TYR A 595 -4.25 13.82 -27.17
C TYR A 595 -3.45 14.57 -28.25
N GLN A 596 -3.30 15.89 -28.16
CA GLN A 596 -2.39 16.68 -29.00
C GLN A 596 -1.63 17.72 -28.18
N PHE A 597 -0.39 17.99 -28.60
CA PHE A 597 0.53 18.87 -27.90
C PHE A 597 1.42 19.60 -28.91
N PHE A 598 1.40 20.93 -28.94
CA PHE A 598 2.12 21.74 -29.93
C PHE A 598 2.99 22.82 -29.29
N PHE A 599 4.01 23.27 -30.01
CA PHE A 599 4.74 24.48 -29.68
C PHE A 599 3.95 25.75 -30.03
N ALA A 600 3.92 26.70 -29.11
CA ALA A 600 3.36 28.04 -29.27
C ALA A 600 4.41 29.16 -29.07
N GLY A 601 5.68 28.82 -29.30
CA GLY A 601 6.84 29.67 -29.03
C GLY A 601 8.00 28.86 -28.44
N ASP A 602 9.05 29.54 -27.96
CA ASP A 602 10.25 28.87 -27.43
C ASP A 602 10.00 28.21 -26.06
N LYS A 603 8.99 28.66 -25.30
CA LYS A 603 8.67 28.17 -23.94
C LYS A 603 7.17 28.14 -23.65
N SER A 604 6.39 28.09 -24.72
CA SER A 604 4.94 28.13 -24.67
C SER A 604 4.40 26.94 -25.43
N TYR A 605 3.36 26.31 -24.90
CA TYR A 605 2.79 25.11 -25.50
C TYR A 605 1.28 25.20 -25.59
N ILE A 606 0.72 24.67 -26.68
CA ILE A 606 -0.72 24.42 -26.82
C ILE A 606 -0.97 22.97 -26.41
N ILE A 607 -1.79 22.78 -25.38
CA ILE A 607 -2.19 21.47 -24.86
C ILE A 607 -3.65 21.27 -25.25
N VAL A 608 -3.94 20.18 -25.96
CA VAL A 608 -5.29 19.87 -26.44
C VAL A 608 -5.79 18.63 -25.72
N THR A 609 -6.90 18.79 -24.98
CA THR A 609 -7.67 17.70 -24.38
C THR A 609 -8.97 17.51 -25.12
N GLU A 610 -9.72 16.44 -24.80
CA GLU A 610 -10.97 16.09 -25.50
C GLU A 610 -11.97 17.26 -25.61
N TYR A 611 -11.99 18.19 -24.66
CA TYR A 611 -12.98 19.28 -24.63
C TYR A 611 -12.36 20.68 -24.51
N LYS A 612 -11.08 20.77 -24.16
CA LYS A 612 -10.42 22.04 -23.84
C LYS A 612 -9.07 22.18 -24.54
N ILE A 613 -8.72 23.42 -24.83
CA ILE A 613 -7.38 23.78 -25.33
C ILE A 613 -6.79 24.80 -24.38
N TYR A 614 -5.57 24.51 -23.93
CA TYR A 614 -4.82 25.36 -23.01
C TYR A 614 -3.58 25.92 -23.70
N LEU A 615 -3.22 27.15 -23.33
CA LEU A 615 -1.91 27.74 -23.57
C LEU A 615 -1.14 27.67 -22.26
N TYR A 616 -0.15 26.79 -22.21
CA TYR A 616 0.82 26.75 -21.13
C TYR A 616 1.97 27.71 -21.44
N ASN A 617 2.25 28.61 -20.50
CA ASN A 617 3.50 29.36 -20.38
C ASN A 617 4.15 28.93 -19.06
N SER A 618 5.48 29.02 -18.95
CA SER A 618 6.24 28.52 -17.78
C SER A 618 5.73 28.94 -16.39
N ASP A 619 4.93 29.99 -16.32
CA ASP A 619 4.36 30.58 -15.11
C ASP A 619 2.82 30.59 -15.07
N LYS A 620 2.13 30.18 -16.14
CA LYS A 620 0.67 30.31 -16.25
C LYS A 620 0.05 29.32 -17.24
N ILE A 621 -1.15 28.83 -16.92
CA ILE A 621 -2.02 28.07 -17.83
C ILE A 621 -3.25 28.93 -18.15
N ASP A 622 -3.50 29.16 -19.43
CA ASP A 622 -4.67 29.91 -19.93
C ASP A 622 -5.55 29.00 -20.79
N THR A 623 -6.86 28.95 -20.52
CA THR A 623 -7.81 28.25 -21.38
C THR A 623 -8.07 29.06 -22.66
N LEU A 624 -7.65 28.55 -23.81
CA LEU A 624 -7.86 29.17 -25.13
C LEU A 624 -9.22 28.83 -25.73
N PHE A 625 -9.69 27.62 -25.48
CA PHE A 625 -10.95 27.10 -26.00
C PHE A 625 -11.57 26.13 -25.00
N ASP A 626 -12.87 26.28 -24.77
CA ASP A 626 -13.68 25.39 -23.95
C ASP A 626 -14.97 25.13 -24.72
N GLY A 627 -15.17 23.87 -25.13
CA GLY A 627 -16.28 23.53 -26.01
C GLY A 627 -16.51 22.03 -26.10
N ASN A 628 -17.15 21.64 -27.19
CA ASN A 628 -17.51 20.24 -27.43
C ASN A 628 -16.28 19.40 -27.82
N TYR A 629 -16.51 18.10 -27.99
CA TYR A 629 -15.50 17.10 -28.34
C TYR A 629 -14.63 17.57 -29.52
N ILE A 630 -13.36 17.85 -29.23
CA ILE A 630 -12.37 18.31 -30.19
C ILE A 630 -11.79 17.08 -30.86
N ARG A 631 -11.97 16.96 -32.18
CA ARG A 631 -11.40 15.85 -32.95
C ARG A 631 -9.91 16.03 -33.18
N TYR A 632 -9.52 17.24 -33.56
CA TYR A 632 -8.13 17.65 -33.67
C TYR A 632 -8.03 19.17 -33.84
N ALA A 633 -6.88 19.71 -33.47
CA ALA A 633 -6.47 21.07 -33.72
C ALA A 633 -5.21 21.12 -34.58
N VAL A 634 -5.05 22.18 -35.38
CA VAL A 634 -3.89 22.39 -36.27
C VAL A 634 -3.38 23.83 -36.09
N PRO A 635 -2.19 24.03 -35.49
CA PRO A 635 -1.61 25.37 -35.37
C PRO A 635 -1.22 25.90 -36.74
N SER A 636 -1.27 27.23 -36.91
CA SER A 636 -0.68 27.88 -38.08
C SER A 636 0.85 27.71 -38.08
N ASN A 637 1.51 27.88 -39.23
CA ASN A 637 2.96 27.68 -39.37
C ASN A 637 3.79 28.64 -38.47
N ASP A 638 3.20 29.77 -38.05
CA ASP A 638 3.81 30.70 -37.08
C ASP A 638 3.37 30.45 -35.63
N SER A 639 2.55 29.41 -35.39
CA SER A 639 1.88 29.05 -34.14
C SER A 639 1.06 30.17 -33.50
N ARG A 640 0.61 31.18 -34.26
CA ARG A 640 -0.16 32.33 -33.72
C ARG A 640 -1.67 32.15 -33.81
N LYS A 641 -2.13 31.18 -34.59
CA LYS A 641 -3.54 30.84 -34.79
C LYS A 641 -3.71 29.34 -34.65
N LEU A 642 -4.92 28.92 -34.32
CA LEU A 642 -5.28 27.53 -34.18
C LEU A 642 -6.59 27.27 -34.93
N ALA A 643 -6.56 26.32 -35.86
CA ALA A 643 -7.78 25.78 -36.47
C ALA A 643 -8.23 24.58 -35.63
N ILE A 644 -9.46 24.61 -35.14
CA ILE A 644 -10.04 23.63 -34.21
C ILE A 644 -11.21 22.97 -34.92
N ILE A 645 -11.15 21.66 -35.11
CA ILE A 645 -12.30 20.88 -35.58
C ILE A 645 -12.91 20.18 -34.37
N HIS A 646 -14.17 20.49 -34.10
CA HIS A 646 -14.91 19.91 -32.99
C HIS A 646 -16.31 19.45 -33.44
N GLU A 647 -16.86 18.49 -32.72
CA GLU A 647 -18.23 18.03 -32.94
C GLU A 647 -19.22 19.04 -32.36
N ASN A 648 -20.30 19.36 -33.07
CA ASN A 648 -21.46 20.05 -32.50
C ASN A 648 -22.45 19.01 -32.00
N ASP A 649 -23.20 19.31 -30.93
CA ASP A 649 -24.13 18.44 -30.17
C ASP A 649 -25.09 17.60 -31.04
N GLY A 650 -24.57 16.58 -31.74
CA GLY A 650 -25.28 15.76 -32.70
C GLY A 650 -25.54 16.37 -34.09
N THR A 651 -25.08 17.59 -34.40
CA THR A 651 -25.38 18.26 -35.69
C THR A 651 -24.29 18.16 -36.75
N GLY A 652 -23.15 17.54 -36.44
CA GLY A 652 -22.02 17.38 -37.36
C GLY A 652 -20.77 18.07 -36.83
N ASN A 653 -19.73 18.18 -37.67
CA ASN A 653 -18.49 18.87 -37.26
C ASN A 653 -18.63 20.37 -37.50
N SER A 654 -17.88 21.17 -36.76
CA SER A 654 -17.64 22.57 -37.09
C SER A 654 -16.14 22.88 -37.00
N ILE A 655 -15.74 23.96 -37.66
CA ILE A 655 -14.39 24.50 -37.57
C ILE A 655 -14.45 25.88 -36.94
N LYS A 656 -13.59 26.10 -35.95
CA LYS A 656 -13.29 27.40 -35.38
C LYS A 656 -11.83 27.74 -35.57
N ILE A 657 -11.54 28.99 -35.87
CA ILE A 657 -10.18 29.49 -35.98
C ILE A 657 -10.01 30.58 -34.93
N ILE A 658 -9.10 30.38 -33.98
CA ILE A 658 -8.82 31.31 -32.90
C ILE A 658 -7.39 31.81 -32.96
N ASN A 659 -7.08 32.92 -32.28
CA ASN A 659 -5.70 33.31 -31.98
C ASN A 659 -5.26 32.80 -30.58
N LEU A 660 -4.00 33.02 -30.21
CA LEU A 660 -3.46 32.65 -28.89
C LEU A 660 -4.05 33.42 -27.69
N LYS A 661 -5.03 34.32 -27.91
CA LYS A 661 -5.81 34.94 -26.83
C LYS A 661 -7.20 34.31 -26.69
N GLY A 662 -7.50 33.26 -27.47
CA GLY A 662 -8.83 32.65 -27.54
C GLY A 662 -9.83 33.48 -28.37
N GLU A 663 -9.41 34.56 -29.05
CA GLU A 663 -10.32 35.37 -29.85
C GLU A 663 -10.68 34.64 -31.14
N GLU A 664 -11.98 34.48 -31.41
CA GLU A 664 -12.49 33.87 -32.63
C GLU A 664 -12.23 34.76 -33.85
N LEU A 665 -11.51 34.23 -34.83
CA LEU A 665 -11.22 34.87 -36.10
C LEU A 665 -12.21 34.44 -37.19
N PHE A 666 -12.66 33.18 -37.14
CA PHE A 666 -13.58 32.57 -38.09
C PHE A 666 -14.27 31.35 -37.47
N SER A 667 -15.52 31.08 -37.86
CA SER A 667 -16.26 29.87 -37.48
C SER A 667 -17.18 29.45 -38.62
N LYS A 668 -17.33 28.14 -38.82
CA LYS A 668 -18.23 27.56 -39.83
C LYS A 668 -18.66 26.14 -39.45
N GLU A 669 -19.95 25.85 -39.63
CA GLU A 669 -20.46 24.48 -39.60
C GLU A 669 -20.07 23.72 -40.87
N LEU A 670 -19.63 22.48 -40.69
CA LEU A 670 -19.15 21.61 -41.76
C LEU A 670 -20.22 20.57 -42.08
N SER A 671 -20.59 20.48 -43.36
CA SER A 671 -21.60 19.53 -43.80
C SER A 671 -21.12 18.07 -43.80
N GLN A 672 -19.82 17.83 -43.67
CA GLN A 672 -19.17 16.53 -43.87
C GLN A 672 -17.94 16.37 -42.96
N ASN A 673 -17.43 15.14 -42.86
CA ASN A 673 -16.18 14.84 -42.16
C ASN A 673 -14.98 15.44 -42.91
N ILE A 674 -14.08 16.05 -42.16
CA ILE A 674 -12.81 16.61 -42.63
C ILE A 674 -11.69 15.68 -42.19
N PHE A 675 -10.89 15.22 -43.15
CA PHE A 675 -9.80 14.27 -42.94
C PHE A 675 -8.47 14.99 -42.67
N LYS A 676 -8.24 16.15 -43.29
CA LYS A 676 -6.99 16.91 -43.17
C LYS A 676 -7.25 18.42 -43.23
N VAL A 677 -6.43 19.16 -42.51
CA VAL A 677 -6.43 20.62 -42.49
C VAL A 677 -5.00 21.12 -42.69
N SER A 678 -4.82 22.11 -43.56
CA SER A 678 -3.47 22.63 -43.86
C SER A 678 -3.47 24.15 -44.08
N TRP A 679 -2.57 24.83 -43.39
CA TRP A 679 -2.32 26.27 -43.50
C TRP A 679 -1.38 26.60 -44.66
N ASN A 680 -1.66 27.68 -45.38
CA ASN A 680 -0.69 28.21 -46.34
C ASN A 680 0.48 28.91 -45.64
N LEU A 681 1.56 29.21 -46.37
CA LEU A 681 2.78 29.80 -45.82
C LEU A 681 2.52 31.12 -45.07
N ASP A 682 1.63 31.97 -45.59
CA ASP A 682 1.25 33.26 -44.97
C ASP A 682 0.26 33.14 -43.80
N ASN A 683 -0.18 31.93 -43.46
CA ASN A 683 -1.13 31.67 -42.36
C ASN A 683 -2.43 32.48 -42.46
N ASN A 684 -2.90 32.74 -43.67
CA ASN A 684 -4.10 33.52 -43.96
C ASN A 684 -5.15 32.76 -44.79
N LYS A 685 -4.80 31.57 -45.27
CA LYS A 685 -5.70 30.63 -45.93
C LYS A 685 -5.53 29.24 -45.34
N LEU A 686 -6.62 28.48 -45.37
CA LEU A 686 -6.67 27.13 -44.85
C LEU A 686 -7.41 26.23 -45.85
N ILE A 687 -6.85 25.08 -46.16
CA ILE A 687 -7.54 24.04 -46.93
C ILE A 687 -8.14 23.05 -45.96
N LEU A 688 -9.40 22.69 -46.21
CA LEU A 688 -10.09 21.59 -45.56
C LEU A 688 -10.27 20.47 -46.59
N GLU A 689 -9.67 19.32 -46.31
CA GLU A 689 -9.82 18.12 -47.12
C GLU A 689 -10.92 17.23 -46.54
N GLY A 690 -11.89 16.85 -47.36
CA GLY A 690 -13.04 16.06 -46.94
C GLY A 690 -13.84 15.60 -48.15
N ALA A 691 -15.09 15.19 -47.94
CA ALA A 691 -15.96 14.84 -49.07
C ALA A 691 -16.30 16.05 -49.98
N THR A 692 -16.09 17.27 -49.49
CA THR A 692 -15.99 18.49 -50.30
C THR A 692 -14.75 19.25 -49.88
N ASN A 693 -13.77 19.32 -50.77
CA ASN A 693 -12.57 20.13 -50.54
C ASN A 693 -12.95 21.61 -50.48
N GLU A 694 -12.52 22.31 -49.44
CA GLU A 694 -12.86 23.72 -49.24
C GLU A 694 -11.62 24.56 -48.92
N LEU A 695 -11.68 25.82 -49.33
CA LEU A 695 -10.69 26.85 -49.02
C LEU A 695 -11.35 27.90 -48.12
N ILE A 696 -10.77 28.12 -46.94
CA ILE A 696 -11.09 29.24 -46.06
C ILE A 696 -10.07 30.34 -46.29
N ASP A 697 -10.56 31.53 -46.65
CA ASP A 697 -9.78 32.77 -46.72
C ASP A 697 -10.11 33.63 -45.49
N LEU A 698 -9.16 33.73 -44.55
CA LEU A 698 -9.33 34.49 -43.32
C LEU A 698 -9.36 35.99 -43.55
N LYS A 699 -8.66 36.51 -44.57
CA LYS A 699 -8.66 37.94 -44.89
C LYS A 699 -10.05 38.39 -45.33
N ASN A 700 -10.71 37.53 -46.11
CA ASN A 700 -12.04 37.80 -46.63
C ASN A 700 -13.18 37.21 -45.76
N LYS A 701 -12.85 36.43 -44.72
CA LYS A 701 -13.78 35.67 -43.88
C LYS A 701 -14.79 34.85 -44.70
N LYS A 702 -14.31 34.19 -45.76
CA LYS A 702 -15.13 33.41 -46.69
C LYS A 702 -14.58 31.99 -46.82
N ALA A 703 -15.50 31.04 -46.93
CA ALA A 703 -15.19 29.68 -47.37
C ALA A 703 -15.72 29.48 -48.80
N LYS A 704 -14.91 28.87 -49.67
CA LYS A 704 -15.29 28.50 -51.04
C LYS A 704 -14.96 27.03 -51.28
N LYS A 705 -15.84 26.29 -51.96
CA LYS A 705 -15.54 24.93 -52.41
C LYS A 705 -14.44 24.96 -53.47
N LEU A 706 -13.44 24.11 -53.30
CA LEU A 706 -12.41 23.88 -54.30
C LEU A 706 -12.96 22.94 -55.37
N GLY A 707 -12.72 23.29 -56.64
CA GLY A 707 -13.06 22.42 -57.78
C GLY A 707 -12.10 21.24 -57.96
N VAL A 708 -11.44 20.81 -56.88
CA VAL A 708 -10.37 19.81 -56.88
C VAL A 708 -10.96 18.47 -56.45
N PRO A 709 -11.00 17.45 -57.32
CA PRO A 709 -11.65 16.17 -57.03
C PRO A 709 -10.78 15.19 -56.22
N GLY A 710 -9.51 15.50 -56.01
CA GLY A 710 -8.54 14.61 -55.39
C GLY A 710 -8.45 14.66 -53.88
N ASP A 711 -7.50 13.90 -53.34
CA ASP A 711 -7.18 13.75 -51.92
C ASP A 711 -5.74 14.20 -51.62
N HIS A 712 -5.33 14.08 -50.35
CA HIS A 712 -4.02 14.47 -49.83
C HIS A 712 -3.60 15.91 -50.16
N LEU A 713 -4.52 16.87 -50.03
CA LEU A 713 -4.27 18.26 -50.40
C LEU A 713 -3.15 18.86 -49.53
N THR A 714 -2.28 19.65 -50.16
CA THR A 714 -1.22 20.37 -49.44
C THR A 714 -0.80 21.63 -50.20
N TRP A 715 -0.18 22.58 -49.50
CA TRP A 715 0.26 23.84 -50.11
C TRP A 715 1.65 23.68 -50.72
N LYS A 716 1.81 24.07 -51.99
CA LYS A 716 3.14 24.28 -52.60
C LYS A 716 3.66 25.68 -52.30
N ASP A 717 2.76 26.66 -52.39
CA ASP A 717 3.02 28.07 -52.07
C ASP A 717 1.71 28.74 -51.61
N ASN A 718 1.65 30.07 -51.51
CA ASN A 718 0.47 30.81 -51.04
C ASN A 718 -0.75 30.84 -52.00
N LYS A 719 -0.56 30.35 -53.22
CA LYS A 719 -1.51 30.39 -54.34
C LYS A 719 -1.68 29.04 -55.02
N THR A 720 -0.83 28.07 -54.72
CA THR A 720 -0.77 26.80 -55.42
C THR A 720 -0.97 25.64 -54.45
N ILE A 721 -1.93 24.78 -54.78
CA ILE A 721 -2.30 23.59 -54.02
C ILE A 721 -1.83 22.37 -54.81
N LEU A 722 -1.21 21.40 -54.15
CA LEU A 722 -0.98 20.08 -54.71
C LEU A 722 -2.02 19.10 -54.17
N TYR A 723 -2.42 18.16 -55.01
CA TYR A 723 -3.36 17.11 -54.65
C TYR A 723 -3.06 15.83 -55.44
N LEU A 724 -3.57 14.71 -54.94
CA LEU A 724 -3.50 13.42 -55.62
C LEU A 724 -4.84 13.09 -56.28
N GLN A 725 -4.78 12.61 -57.52
CA GLN A 725 -5.93 12.04 -58.20
C GLN A 725 -5.46 10.76 -58.90
N ASP A 726 -6.04 9.63 -58.50
CA ASP A 726 -5.64 8.30 -58.96
C ASP A 726 -4.13 8.05 -58.77
N GLY A 727 -3.58 8.55 -57.65
CA GLY A 727 -2.16 8.46 -57.30
C GLY A 727 -1.23 9.38 -58.10
N GLN A 728 -1.75 10.19 -59.04
CA GLN A 728 -0.97 11.19 -59.77
C GLN A 728 -1.00 12.55 -59.07
N VAL A 729 0.13 13.26 -59.09
CA VAL A 729 0.28 14.58 -58.48
C VAL A 729 -0.17 15.66 -59.45
N TYR A 730 -1.11 16.49 -59.02
CA TYR A 730 -1.60 17.64 -59.75
C TYR A 730 -1.32 18.92 -58.98
N GLU A 731 -1.11 20.00 -59.74
CA GLU A 731 -0.97 21.36 -59.27
C GLU A 731 -2.22 22.17 -59.61
N TYR A 732 -2.88 22.73 -58.60
CA TYR A 732 -4.05 23.60 -58.73
C TYR A 732 -3.71 25.03 -58.35
N ASN A 733 -3.84 25.96 -59.31
CA ASN A 733 -3.56 27.37 -59.10
C ASN A 733 -4.84 28.14 -58.73
N LEU A 734 -4.82 28.82 -57.58
CA LEU A 734 -5.98 29.52 -57.04
C LEU A 734 -6.38 30.79 -57.81
N ASP A 735 -5.48 31.38 -58.59
CA ASP A 735 -5.75 32.63 -59.31
C ASP A 735 -6.55 32.38 -60.60
N ASN A 736 -6.28 31.28 -61.31
CA ASN A 736 -6.99 30.91 -62.54
C ASN A 736 -7.90 29.67 -62.40
N GLU A 737 -7.85 28.97 -61.26
CA GLU A 737 -8.63 27.77 -60.97
C GLU A 737 -8.37 26.61 -61.94
N GLU A 738 -7.15 26.54 -62.49
CA GLU A 738 -6.72 25.47 -63.41
C GLU A 738 -5.85 24.43 -62.70
N SER A 739 -6.06 23.16 -63.04
CA SER A 739 -5.20 22.04 -62.62
C SER A 739 -4.24 21.62 -63.73
N LYS A 740 -2.99 21.29 -63.36
CA LYS A 740 -1.97 20.77 -64.27
C LYS A 740 -1.30 19.53 -63.66
N SER A 741 -1.20 18.43 -64.42
CA SER A 741 -0.42 17.25 -64.03
C SER A 741 1.06 17.61 -63.89
N LEU A 742 1.72 17.08 -62.85
CA LEU A 742 3.18 17.17 -62.69
C LEU A 742 3.91 15.92 -63.20
N ASP A 743 3.19 14.96 -63.76
CA ASP A 743 3.73 13.67 -64.25
C ASP A 743 4.56 12.94 -63.19
N LYS A 744 4.11 13.04 -61.94
CA LYS A 744 4.66 12.35 -60.76
C LYS A 744 3.56 11.54 -60.10
N SER A 745 3.92 10.42 -59.50
CA SER A 745 2.99 9.59 -58.72
C SER A 745 3.40 9.55 -57.26
N ALA A 746 2.43 9.57 -56.34
CA ALA A 746 2.67 9.49 -54.90
C ALA A 746 1.47 8.82 -54.21
N LEU A 747 1.73 8.29 -53.02
CA LEU A 747 0.74 7.79 -52.06
C LEU A 747 0.24 8.89 -51.12
N ASN A 748 1.08 9.89 -50.83
CA ASN A 748 0.74 10.99 -49.93
C ASN A 748 1.58 12.23 -50.26
N LEU A 749 1.07 13.41 -49.89
CA LEU A 749 1.73 14.70 -50.04
C LEU A 749 1.86 15.40 -48.68
N ILE A 750 3.09 15.80 -48.36
CA ILE A 750 3.42 16.47 -47.09
C ILE A 750 4.13 17.79 -47.40
N ALA A 751 3.48 18.92 -47.15
CA ALA A 751 4.15 20.22 -47.15
C ALA A 751 4.85 20.47 -45.81
N LYS A 752 6.12 20.89 -45.87
CA LYS A 752 6.91 21.36 -44.72
C LYS A 752 7.76 22.54 -45.17
N LYS A 753 7.60 23.69 -44.51
CA LYS A 753 8.16 24.97 -44.95
C LYS A 753 7.79 25.25 -46.42
N GLU A 754 8.76 25.67 -47.22
CA GLU A 754 8.62 25.99 -48.64
C GLU A 754 8.80 24.76 -49.56
N LYS A 755 8.89 23.54 -49.00
CA LYS A 755 9.04 22.31 -49.78
C LYS A 755 7.83 21.40 -49.60
N VAL A 756 7.54 20.65 -50.65
CA VAL A 756 6.57 19.54 -50.62
C VAL A 756 7.32 18.23 -50.83
N TYR A 757 6.99 17.24 -50.02
CA TYR A 757 7.51 15.89 -50.10
C TYR A 757 6.43 14.94 -50.60
N LEU A 758 6.82 14.07 -51.50
CA LEU A 758 6.07 12.97 -52.09
C LEU A 758 6.43 11.71 -51.33
N ILE A 759 5.42 11.00 -50.80
CA ILE A 759 5.62 9.62 -50.35
C ILE A 759 5.34 8.70 -51.53
N THR A 760 6.35 8.00 -52.03
CA THR A 760 6.22 7.01 -53.11
C THR A 760 6.47 5.61 -52.57
N GLN A 761 6.21 4.56 -53.37
CA GLN A 761 6.46 3.18 -52.95
C GLN A 761 7.20 2.38 -54.02
N ALA A 762 8.10 1.50 -53.60
CA ALA A 762 8.64 0.42 -54.43
C ALA A 762 7.87 -0.87 -54.16
N THR A 763 7.41 -1.50 -55.24
CA THR A 763 6.82 -2.84 -55.20
C THR A 763 7.76 -3.86 -55.84
N ASN A 764 7.73 -5.10 -55.34
CA ASN A 764 8.39 -6.22 -56.01
C ASN A 764 7.57 -6.72 -57.22
N GLU A 765 8.06 -7.74 -57.93
CA GLU A 765 7.37 -8.35 -59.09
C GLU A 765 5.97 -8.90 -58.74
N GLU A 766 5.71 -9.20 -57.47
CA GLU A 766 4.43 -9.69 -56.96
C GLU A 766 3.46 -8.56 -56.58
N GLY A 767 3.87 -7.29 -56.72
CA GLY A 767 3.08 -6.13 -56.34
C GLY A 767 3.09 -5.82 -54.83
N LYS A 768 3.88 -6.53 -54.03
CA LYS A 768 4.03 -6.26 -52.58
C LYS A 768 4.95 -5.07 -52.36
N THR A 769 4.53 -4.12 -51.53
CA THR A 769 5.37 -2.97 -51.13
C THR A 769 6.59 -3.46 -50.34
N THR A 770 7.77 -3.00 -50.77
CA THR A 770 9.07 -3.37 -50.18
C THR A 770 9.75 -2.20 -49.46
N ALA A 771 9.47 -0.98 -49.92
CA ALA A 771 9.93 0.26 -49.31
C ALA A 771 8.97 1.41 -49.69
N GLN A 772 8.91 2.43 -48.84
CA GLN A 772 8.39 3.74 -49.18
C GLN A 772 9.55 4.73 -49.29
N PHE A 773 9.43 5.70 -50.19
CA PHE A 773 10.41 6.77 -50.33
C PHE A 773 9.79 8.11 -50.02
N ILE A 774 10.55 8.97 -49.35
CA ILE A 774 10.22 10.37 -49.16
C ILE A 774 11.09 11.15 -50.14
N GLU A 775 10.46 11.74 -51.15
CA GLU A 775 11.13 12.48 -52.20
C GLU A 775 10.66 13.93 -52.18
N ASP A 776 11.54 14.92 -52.20
CA ASP A 776 11.06 16.29 -52.40
C ASP A 776 10.52 16.48 -53.83
N LEU A 777 9.63 17.46 -54.01
CA LEU A 777 8.96 17.69 -55.28
C LEU A 777 9.94 17.95 -56.43
N ASP A 778 11.18 18.38 -56.16
CA ASP A 778 12.22 18.59 -57.15
C ASP A 778 13.10 17.35 -57.40
N GLY A 779 13.06 16.35 -56.50
CA GLY A 779 13.82 15.10 -56.59
C GLY A 779 15.26 15.18 -56.09
N GLU A 780 15.64 16.24 -55.38
CA GLU A 780 16.96 16.44 -54.77
C GLU A 780 17.16 15.57 -53.52
N THR A 781 16.10 15.33 -52.77
CA THR A 781 16.12 14.55 -51.53
C THR A 781 15.38 13.25 -51.74
N LYS A 782 15.99 12.12 -51.36
CA LYS A 782 15.35 10.80 -51.39
C LYS A 782 15.72 10.02 -50.14
N ILE A 783 14.72 9.73 -49.31
CA ILE A 783 14.86 8.96 -48.08
C ILE A 783 14.14 7.63 -48.28
N GLU A 784 14.82 6.51 -48.12
CA GLU A 784 14.23 5.17 -48.18
C GLU A 784 13.82 4.71 -46.78
N PHE A 785 12.60 4.21 -46.64
CA PHE A 785 12.10 3.61 -45.41
C PHE A 785 11.44 2.27 -45.70
N LYS A 786 11.86 1.21 -44.99
CA LYS A 786 11.35 -0.16 -45.18
C LYS A 786 10.08 -0.42 -44.37
N GLY A 787 9.08 0.43 -44.53
CA GLY A 787 7.81 0.34 -43.83
C GLY A 787 6.76 1.30 -44.40
N ASN A 788 5.59 1.30 -43.77
CA ASN A 788 4.55 2.30 -44.00
C ASN A 788 4.87 3.56 -43.21
N ILE A 789 4.85 4.72 -43.87
CA ILE A 789 5.06 6.03 -43.26
C ILE A 789 3.70 6.64 -42.95
N TYR A 790 3.42 6.88 -41.66
CA TYR A 790 2.21 7.55 -41.21
C TYR A 790 2.43 9.04 -40.97
N TYR A 791 3.61 9.42 -40.46
CA TYR A 791 4.01 10.81 -40.27
C TYR A 791 5.50 10.99 -40.54
N PHE A 792 5.86 12.19 -40.99
CA PHE A 792 7.23 12.57 -41.32
C PHE A 792 7.47 14.04 -40.99
N ASP A 793 8.61 14.32 -40.37
CA ASP A 793 9.08 15.69 -40.17
C ASP A 793 10.61 15.82 -40.16
N PHE A 794 11.10 17.03 -40.44
CA PHE A 794 12.51 17.37 -40.27
C PHE A 794 12.73 18.08 -38.93
N ILE A 795 13.78 17.70 -38.21
CA ILE A 795 14.12 18.30 -36.91
C ILE A 795 14.98 19.55 -37.09
N ASN A 796 15.94 19.52 -38.02
CA ASN A 796 16.88 20.61 -38.29
C ASN A 796 17.01 20.88 -39.80
N ASP A 797 18.09 21.51 -40.27
CA ASP A 797 18.34 21.94 -41.67
C ASP A 797 18.50 20.77 -42.66
N LYS A 798 17.62 19.76 -42.58
CA LYS A 798 17.56 18.54 -43.39
C LYS A 798 18.67 17.52 -43.11
N GLU A 799 19.31 17.61 -41.95
CA GLU A 799 20.28 16.59 -41.53
C GLU A 799 19.63 15.49 -40.71
N THR A 800 18.57 15.79 -39.96
CA THR A 800 17.84 14.79 -39.16
C THR A 800 16.35 14.88 -39.44
N CYS A 801 15.72 13.72 -39.66
CA CYS A 801 14.28 13.60 -39.79
C CYS A 801 13.71 12.52 -38.86
N VAL A 802 12.42 12.65 -38.57
CA VAL A 802 11.63 11.68 -37.82
C VAL A 802 10.59 11.08 -38.74
N ILE A 803 10.47 9.76 -38.71
CA ILE A 803 9.42 8.98 -39.37
C ILE A 803 8.63 8.27 -38.28
N TYR A 804 7.32 8.47 -38.23
CA TYR A 804 6.43 7.59 -37.48
C TYR A 804 5.84 6.58 -38.45
N GLY A 805 6.18 5.31 -38.28
CA GLY A 805 5.92 4.28 -39.28
C GLY A 805 5.85 2.87 -38.71
N ALA A 806 5.36 1.93 -39.52
CA ALA A 806 5.36 0.50 -39.20
C ALA A 806 6.24 -0.27 -40.20
N PRO A 807 7.25 -1.03 -39.76
CA PRO A 807 8.15 -1.74 -40.66
C PRO A 807 7.41 -2.89 -41.38
N PHE A 808 7.78 -3.19 -42.63
CA PHE A 808 7.12 -4.27 -43.39
C PHE A 808 7.40 -5.68 -42.86
N GLU A 809 8.47 -5.85 -42.07
CA GLU A 809 8.91 -7.13 -41.53
C GLU A 809 8.30 -7.46 -40.17
N SER A 810 7.61 -6.53 -39.51
CA SER A 810 6.87 -6.87 -38.30
C SER A 810 5.64 -7.68 -38.68
N ASP A 811 5.36 -8.75 -37.90
CA ASP A 811 4.14 -9.56 -37.99
C ASP A 811 2.88 -8.66 -38.13
N GLU A 812 1.77 -9.18 -38.66
CA GLU A 812 0.56 -8.43 -39.09
C GLU A 812 -0.04 -7.38 -38.12
N ASN A 813 0.46 -7.28 -36.88
CA ASN A 813 0.19 -6.24 -35.89
C ASN A 813 1.39 -5.32 -35.61
N GLY A 814 2.21 -5.01 -36.62
CA GLY A 814 3.43 -4.22 -36.46
C GLY A 814 3.24 -2.98 -35.59
N ASP A 815 3.85 -2.97 -34.41
CA ASP A 815 3.81 -1.83 -33.50
C ASP A 815 4.34 -0.61 -34.26
N VAL A 816 3.52 0.44 -34.37
CA VAL A 816 3.96 1.70 -34.97
C VAL A 816 5.03 2.29 -34.08
N GLN A 817 6.17 2.62 -34.67
CA GLN A 817 7.34 3.12 -33.97
C GLN A 817 7.77 4.45 -34.57
N VAL A 818 8.43 5.25 -33.75
CA VAL A 818 9.20 6.40 -34.22
C VAL A 818 10.55 5.87 -34.69
N TYR A 819 11.02 6.40 -35.81
CA TYR A 819 12.33 6.18 -36.39
C TYR A 819 12.98 7.54 -36.58
N MET A 820 14.22 7.67 -36.13
CA MET A 820 15.00 8.87 -36.32
C MET A 820 16.11 8.58 -37.29
N LEU A 821 16.16 9.34 -38.38
CA LEU A 821 17.19 9.16 -39.40
C LEU A 821 18.08 10.40 -39.46
N GLU A 822 19.38 10.17 -39.43
CA GLU A 822 20.42 11.20 -39.55
C GLU A 822 21.18 11.02 -40.85
N LYS A 823 21.45 12.12 -41.56
CA LYS A 823 22.13 12.15 -42.84
C LYS A 823 23.65 12.08 -42.61
N ILE A 824 24.23 10.92 -42.89
CA ILE A 824 25.67 10.63 -42.78
C ILE A 824 26.18 10.20 -44.16
N ASP A 825 27.16 10.92 -44.71
CA ASP A 825 27.74 10.67 -46.05
C ASP A 825 26.68 10.58 -47.17
N ASP A 826 25.76 11.56 -47.20
CA ASP A 826 24.62 11.62 -48.13
C ASP A 826 23.60 10.47 -48.04
N LYS A 827 23.65 9.69 -46.96
CA LYS A 827 22.67 8.63 -46.69
C LYS A 827 22.01 8.82 -45.33
N TYR A 828 20.72 8.57 -45.27
CA TYR A 828 19.98 8.58 -44.00
C TYR A 828 20.18 7.25 -43.29
N GLN A 829 20.67 7.30 -42.05
CA GLN A 829 20.92 6.14 -41.19
C GLN A 829 20.10 6.28 -39.92
N GLU A 830 19.56 5.15 -39.44
CA GLU A 830 18.77 5.11 -38.21
C GLU A 830 19.63 5.40 -36.98
N LYS A 831 19.11 6.24 -36.09
CA LYS A 831 19.71 6.63 -34.81
C LYS A 831 18.88 6.06 -33.68
N GLU A 832 19.53 5.33 -32.78
CA GLU A 832 18.87 4.73 -31.61
C GLU A 832 18.24 5.80 -30.71
N HIS A 833 16.98 5.59 -30.31
CA HIS A 833 16.25 6.49 -29.41
C HIS A 833 15.22 5.75 -28.54
N ASN A 834 14.69 6.44 -27.52
CA ASN A 834 13.65 5.92 -26.62
C ASN A 834 12.29 6.63 -26.79
N ILE A 835 12.08 7.30 -27.91
CA ILE A 835 10.85 8.01 -28.25
C ILE A 835 9.79 7.02 -28.77
N GLU A 836 8.57 7.11 -28.26
CA GLU A 836 7.41 6.32 -28.71
C GLU A 836 6.52 7.08 -29.69
N LEU A 837 6.30 8.36 -29.43
CA LEU A 837 5.48 9.23 -30.27
C LEU A 837 6.06 10.64 -30.30
N VAL A 838 6.00 11.28 -31.46
CA VAL A 838 6.33 12.71 -31.64
C VAL A 838 5.04 13.45 -31.94
N TYR A 839 4.75 14.46 -31.13
CA TYR A 839 3.55 15.29 -31.29
C TYR A 839 3.82 16.53 -32.13
N ASP A 840 4.98 17.16 -31.92
CA ASP A 840 5.37 18.37 -32.63
C ASP A 840 6.89 18.58 -32.61
N CYS A 841 7.39 19.33 -33.60
CA CYS A 841 8.80 19.65 -33.79
C CYS A 841 8.96 21.17 -33.98
N ASN A 842 9.72 21.82 -33.09
CA ASN A 842 10.09 23.21 -33.24
C ASN A 842 11.29 23.32 -34.20
N GLU A 843 10.98 23.54 -35.47
CA GLU A 843 11.97 23.63 -36.55
C GLU A 843 13.05 24.70 -36.35
N LYS A 844 12.84 25.71 -35.49
CA LYS A 844 13.84 26.76 -35.22
C LYS A 844 14.88 26.34 -34.20
N THR A 845 14.50 25.49 -33.24
CA THR A 845 15.34 25.10 -32.11
C THR A 845 15.81 23.66 -32.18
N GLY A 846 15.15 22.84 -33.02
CA GLY A 846 15.32 21.39 -33.05
C GLY A 846 14.71 20.69 -31.82
N ASP A 847 13.92 21.41 -31.01
CA ASP A 847 13.22 20.83 -29.88
C ASP A 847 12.00 20.04 -30.37
N MET A 848 11.74 18.87 -29.77
CA MET A 848 10.59 18.03 -30.09
C MET A 848 9.74 17.80 -28.84
N ILE A 849 8.43 17.74 -29.01
CA ILE A 849 7.50 17.27 -27.98
C ILE A 849 7.23 15.80 -28.23
N VAL A 850 7.65 14.97 -27.28
CA VAL A 850 7.62 13.52 -27.44
C VAL A 850 7.02 12.84 -26.22
N ASN A 851 6.52 11.63 -26.42
CA ASN A 851 6.28 10.69 -25.34
C ASN A 851 7.37 9.60 -25.37
N ARG A 852 7.79 9.16 -24.19
CA ARG A 852 8.80 8.10 -24.03
C ARG A 852 8.10 6.75 -23.98
N TYR A 853 8.74 5.72 -24.53
CA TYR A 853 8.21 4.34 -24.51
C TYR A 853 7.67 3.92 -23.13
N ARG A 854 6.35 3.67 -23.06
CA ARG A 854 5.59 3.28 -21.87
C ARG A 854 5.51 4.35 -20.77
N SER A 855 5.52 5.60 -21.16
CA SER A 855 5.29 6.74 -20.28
C SER A 855 3.98 7.42 -20.68
N ASP A 856 3.27 8.00 -19.72
CA ASP A 856 2.16 8.93 -19.99
C ASP A 856 2.65 10.40 -19.86
N ASP A 857 3.98 10.59 -19.90
CA ASP A 857 4.63 11.87 -19.67
C ASP A 857 5.10 12.48 -20.99
N PHE A 858 4.86 13.77 -21.16
CA PHE A 858 5.31 14.57 -22.28
C PHE A 858 6.67 15.18 -21.96
N PHE A 859 7.61 15.07 -22.90
CA PHE A 859 8.95 15.62 -22.80
C PHE A 859 9.22 16.61 -23.93
N VAL A 860 9.84 17.76 -23.61
CA VAL A 860 10.61 18.50 -24.62
C VAL A 860 11.99 17.88 -24.70
N VAL A 861 12.40 17.46 -25.89
CA VAL A 861 13.70 16.87 -26.15
C VAL A 861 14.45 17.67 -27.19
N ASN A 862 15.66 18.10 -26.85
CA ASN A 862 16.64 18.57 -27.82
C ASN A 862 17.72 17.49 -27.98
N LEU A 863 17.71 16.78 -29.10
CA LEU A 863 18.58 15.62 -29.30
C LEU A 863 20.05 16.00 -29.44
N GLU A 864 20.32 17.12 -30.12
CA GLU A 864 21.69 17.61 -30.31
C GLU A 864 22.34 17.94 -28.97
N LYS A 865 21.56 18.48 -28.03
CA LYS A 865 22.02 18.81 -26.67
C LYS A 865 21.88 17.65 -25.68
N GLY A 866 21.14 16.60 -26.02
CA GLY A 866 20.81 15.49 -25.12
C GLY A 866 19.96 15.90 -23.91
N ILE A 867 19.19 17.00 -24.01
CA ILE A 867 18.40 17.55 -22.90
C ILE A 867 16.96 17.02 -23.01
N TRP A 868 16.46 16.49 -21.90
CA TRP A 868 15.08 16.03 -21.74
C TRP A 868 14.43 16.81 -20.60
N ASN A 869 13.37 17.57 -20.90
CA ASN A 869 12.59 18.31 -19.92
C ASN A 869 11.19 17.69 -19.84
N ASN A 870 10.81 17.19 -18.67
CA ASN A 870 9.48 16.58 -18.44
C ASN A 870 8.45 17.69 -18.23
N ILE A 871 7.67 17.99 -19.27
CA ILE A 871 6.68 19.07 -19.24
C ILE A 871 5.46 18.67 -18.40
N THR A 872 5.11 17.37 -18.36
CA THR A 872 4.03 16.87 -17.50
C THR A 872 4.28 17.24 -16.04
N LEU A 873 5.49 17.01 -15.55
CA LEU A 873 5.88 17.39 -14.19
C LEU A 873 5.85 18.91 -13.96
N ASP A 874 6.22 19.70 -14.97
CA ASP A 874 6.16 21.17 -14.89
C ASP A 874 4.70 21.65 -14.80
N ILE A 875 3.79 21.09 -15.62
CA ILE A 875 2.35 21.37 -15.60
C ILE A 875 1.75 20.97 -14.25
N GLU A 876 2.00 19.75 -13.77
CA GLU A 876 1.51 19.28 -12.47
C GLU A 876 2.03 20.14 -11.32
N SER A 877 3.31 20.54 -11.38
CA SER A 877 3.92 21.38 -10.36
C SER A 877 3.30 22.77 -10.34
N LEU A 878 3.03 23.35 -11.50
CA LEU A 878 2.37 24.64 -11.62
C LEU A 878 0.93 24.58 -11.10
N GLN A 879 0.17 23.54 -11.44
CA GLN A 879 -1.20 23.34 -10.94
C GLN A 879 -1.23 23.22 -9.41
N ARG A 880 -0.30 22.44 -8.82
CA ARG A 880 -0.16 22.37 -7.35
C ARG A 880 0.24 23.71 -6.73
N LEU A 881 1.06 24.51 -7.40
CA LEU A 881 1.41 25.85 -6.92
C LEU A 881 0.21 26.80 -6.97
N MET A 882 -0.61 26.75 -8.03
CA MET A 882 -1.85 27.50 -8.14
C MET A 882 -2.83 27.11 -7.02
N GLU A 883 -2.95 25.81 -6.71
CA GLU A 883 -3.76 25.32 -5.58
C GLU A 883 -3.30 25.87 -4.22
N VAL A 884 -1.99 25.98 -3.99
CA VAL A 884 -1.42 26.48 -2.72
C VAL A 884 -1.52 28.00 -2.64
N GLY A 885 -1.28 28.71 -3.74
CA GLY A 885 -1.30 30.17 -3.81
C GLY A 885 -2.67 30.79 -3.52
N GLU A 886 -3.77 30.14 -3.93
CA GLU A 886 -5.13 30.61 -3.60
C GLU A 886 -5.56 30.33 -2.15
N ASN A 887 -4.85 29.46 -1.43
CA ASN A 887 -5.12 29.18 -0.01
C ASN A 887 -4.42 30.18 0.95
N GLN A 888 -3.52 31.03 0.44
CA GLN A 888 -2.87 32.12 1.18
C GLN A 888 -3.53 33.45 0.84
#